data_AF-A0A166HPK6-F1
#
_entry.id   AF-A0A166HPK6-F1
#
_cell.length_a   1.000
_cell.length_b   1.000
_cell.length_c   1.000
_cell.angle_alpha   90.00
_cell.angle_beta   90.00
_cell.angle_gamma   90.00
#
_symmetry.space_group_name_H-M   'P 1'
#
loop_
_entity.id
_entity.type
_entity.pdbx_description
1 polymer ?
#
loop_
_entity_poly.entity_id
_entity_poly.type
_entity_poly.pdbx_seq_one_letter_code
_entity_poly.pdbx_strand_id
1 'polypeptide(L)'
;MSDTTTKLTDLNTTLVVISRASGQVLAIEGALPNPTGEERVGRDWRDALIVSPNCTAVVTQALEAGAGAALSPMIVGSGTQSECVVGGMAVPEWFAGEPALLLFLRELELDNALLELESVTGDDVVAVLGIDHLEFSPSWGAVETERLMMDLRSGLQQVLRDEDWLGLPAGATLTLLLRGLTPESALDISRALLSHLHQRLEQMNSGARVARASIGLAQQRREQGSLDALLAANGALLHAQSTPEERIRFASPWDQQGQAARALNAAGAFPDRRPDVDATVVLRRLVGMQVEAMSAQEAVARVLALLVSQRGLHVAALAQWDAIGKLSISAAYRQASEGAVELPSSRLPSQLRRVLRGVSALQLQGRDILELPEQRAALVALRGAGQPWGCIALLAEPDCVDAFRPSPSAQHYLGVTLGGKLGPASMVDEVAEDKPLAREMEKGIEGYVLDNMEGAIDQAVFLAGVDMPVAVIGARGTGKMYVAQVINTEAGGAAADILRLDCRAYRNRADALRNIVQALEASAGRTLVFKSPHLLHAETQGRLARILSTRTLTGERGSHYLPQARYVGLFPESLEALVNRGELDERLAGVFAGYPIQVPPLRDRGRAVLRWAHKILEQEAEHLDRRVLGFTADAEQALQQYHWPGNISEMRDMVREALGRTENEWVTPVDLGVFAGISADGSAVSGAPRPFLEVLQEESAAEPEEYAPSALEEMRAALAKALASSLEHGVIRPLGAWLDDEVVLAALERFGGDTRGTAQFLQTRTRNIGRWMPKIEARERERETSLLWQDARSLVRQWILEAVPGEYVLQQFAEELLLGLVLQQCDEISVADRARIMGVSTPTYQKRLKQILQEA
;
A
#
# COMPACT_ATOMS: atom_id res chain seq x y z
N MET A 1 32.90 -46.84 13.60
CA MET A 1 32.77 -46.55 12.16
C MET A 1 31.86 -47.54 11.44
N SER A 2 31.75 -48.81 11.84
CA SER A 2 30.82 -49.77 11.23
C SER A 2 29.32 -49.48 11.44
N ASP A 3 28.96 -48.79 12.52
CA ASP A 3 27.56 -48.44 12.86
C ASP A 3 26.99 -47.26 12.03
N THR A 4 27.87 -46.44 11.43
CA THR A 4 27.47 -45.28 10.62
C THR A 4 27.13 -45.68 9.18
N THR A 5 27.86 -46.66 8.63
CA THR A 5 27.69 -47.14 7.25
C THR A 5 26.33 -47.84 7.05
N THR A 6 25.85 -48.57 8.05
CA THR A 6 24.52 -49.21 8.05
C THR A 6 23.39 -48.18 8.14
N LYS A 7 23.56 -47.11 8.95
CA LYS A 7 22.55 -46.04 9.09
C LYS A 7 22.44 -45.14 7.86
N LEU A 8 23.54 -44.93 7.12
CA LEU A 8 23.53 -44.11 5.90
C LEU A 8 22.92 -44.85 4.70
N THR A 9 23.13 -46.17 4.63
CA THR A 9 22.51 -47.02 3.60
C THR A 9 20.99 -47.14 3.81
N ASP A 10 20.52 -47.20 5.06
CA ASP A 10 19.08 -47.12 5.39
C ASP A 10 18.44 -45.77 4.99
N LEU A 11 19.23 -44.70 4.87
CA LEU A 11 18.78 -43.34 4.53
C LEU A 11 18.99 -42.98 3.05
N ASN A 12 19.39 -43.94 2.21
CA ASN A 12 19.71 -43.74 0.79
C ASN A 12 20.63 -42.52 0.54
N THR A 13 21.62 -42.33 1.43
CA THR A 13 22.53 -41.17 1.41
C THR A 13 23.96 -41.67 1.32
N THR A 14 24.74 -41.07 0.42
CA THR A 14 26.18 -41.25 0.28
C THR A 14 26.92 -40.08 0.92
N LEU A 15 27.93 -40.38 1.73
CA LEU A 15 28.89 -39.39 2.20
C LEU A 15 30.16 -39.44 1.35
N VAL A 16 30.57 -38.31 0.78
CA VAL A 16 31.84 -38.14 0.07
C VAL A 16 32.69 -37.14 0.83
N VAL A 17 33.90 -37.52 1.24
CA VAL A 17 34.83 -36.66 1.96
C VAL A 17 35.88 -36.15 0.99
N ILE A 18 36.02 -34.84 0.85
CA ILE A 18 36.96 -34.20 -0.09
C ILE A 18 37.99 -33.39 0.70
N SER A 19 39.28 -33.57 0.44
CA SER A 19 40.34 -32.74 1.01
C SER A 19 40.20 -31.31 0.47
N ARG A 20 40.19 -30.32 1.37
CA ARG A 20 40.18 -28.91 0.96
C ARG A 20 41.51 -28.45 0.40
N ALA A 21 42.60 -29.13 0.73
CA ALA A 21 43.93 -28.76 0.28
C ALA A 21 44.21 -29.25 -1.15
N SER A 22 43.79 -30.49 -1.47
CA SER A 22 44.09 -31.12 -2.77
C SER A 22 42.87 -31.27 -3.69
N GLY A 23 41.64 -31.12 -3.18
CA GLY A 23 40.42 -31.43 -3.92
C GLY A 23 40.20 -32.94 -4.14
N GLN A 24 41.05 -33.79 -3.55
CA GLN A 24 40.97 -35.24 -3.72
C GLN A 24 39.95 -35.86 -2.76
N VAL A 25 39.29 -36.93 -3.21
CA VAL A 25 38.38 -37.71 -2.37
C VAL A 25 39.17 -38.53 -1.37
N LEU A 26 38.92 -38.33 -0.07
CA LEU A 26 39.59 -39.00 1.03
C LEU A 26 38.87 -40.27 1.49
N ALA A 27 37.54 -40.26 1.43
CA ALA A 27 36.70 -41.38 1.81
C ALA A 27 35.33 -41.27 1.15
N ILE A 28 34.68 -42.41 0.92
CA ILE A 28 33.30 -42.51 0.47
C ILE A 28 32.61 -43.56 1.33
N GLU A 29 31.49 -43.21 1.94
CA GLU A 29 30.68 -44.09 2.79
C GLU A 29 29.25 -44.15 2.23
N GLY A 30 28.70 -45.36 2.03
CA GLY A 30 27.40 -45.57 1.37
C GLY A 30 27.52 -46.01 -0.09
N ALA A 31 26.38 -46.17 -0.75
CA ALA A 31 26.30 -46.61 -2.15
C ALA A 31 26.15 -45.42 -3.09
N LEU A 32 27.20 -45.12 -3.87
CA LEU A 32 27.12 -44.10 -4.91
C LEU A 32 26.12 -44.54 -6.00
N PRO A 33 25.24 -43.63 -6.48
CA PRO A 33 24.14 -43.96 -7.38
C PRO A 33 24.55 -44.36 -8.81
N ASN A 34 25.84 -44.24 -9.19
CA ASN A 34 26.34 -44.70 -10.49
C ASN A 34 27.34 -45.87 -10.37
N PRO A 35 27.11 -47.03 -11.02
CA PRO A 35 28.04 -48.15 -11.09
C PRO A 35 29.19 -47.90 -12.07
N THR A 36 30.23 -47.17 -11.64
CA THR A 36 31.55 -47.23 -12.31
C THR A 36 32.57 -47.97 -11.44
N GLY A 37 33.35 -48.86 -12.08
CA GLY A 37 34.30 -49.78 -11.45
C GLY A 37 35.55 -49.10 -10.87
N GLU A 38 35.76 -49.36 -9.58
CA GLU A 38 37.01 -49.35 -8.78
C GLU A 38 37.91 -48.08 -8.66
N GLU A 39 38.30 -47.83 -7.39
CA GLU A 39 39.17 -46.79 -6.81
C GLU A 39 38.86 -45.32 -7.15
N ARG A 40 37.91 -44.74 -6.41
CA ARG A 40 37.55 -43.30 -6.42
C ARG A 40 38.29 -42.46 -5.37
N VAL A 41 38.76 -43.09 -4.29
CA VAL A 41 39.56 -42.44 -3.25
C VAL A 41 40.93 -42.09 -3.83
N GLY A 42 41.42 -40.87 -3.57
CA GLY A 42 42.67 -40.32 -4.09
C GLY A 42 42.55 -39.56 -5.42
N ARG A 43 41.38 -39.58 -6.07
CA ARG A 43 41.13 -38.82 -7.32
C ARG A 43 40.50 -37.46 -7.03
N ASP A 44 40.62 -36.53 -7.99
CA ASP A 44 39.85 -35.26 -7.93
C ASP A 44 38.36 -35.58 -7.84
N TRP A 45 37.64 -34.84 -7.00
CA TRP A 45 36.23 -35.11 -6.74
C TRP A 45 35.36 -35.02 -8.00
N ARG A 46 35.74 -34.20 -9.00
CA ARG A 46 35.02 -34.09 -10.28
C ARG A 46 35.12 -35.38 -11.08
N ASP A 47 36.30 -35.99 -11.10
CA ASP A 47 36.57 -37.25 -11.80
C ASP A 47 35.99 -38.46 -11.05
N ALA A 48 36.05 -38.43 -9.72
CA ALA A 48 35.54 -39.50 -8.85
C ALA A 48 34.00 -39.64 -8.93
N LEU A 49 33.30 -38.51 -9.08
CA LEU A 49 31.85 -38.46 -9.21
C LEU A 49 31.39 -38.33 -10.68
N ILE A 50 32.29 -38.04 -11.62
CA ILE A 50 31.97 -37.79 -13.03
C ILE A 50 30.86 -36.72 -13.11
N VAL A 51 31.12 -35.56 -12.50
CA VAL A 51 30.13 -34.49 -12.40
C VAL A 51 30.11 -33.69 -13.69
N SER A 52 28.92 -33.35 -14.19
CA SER A 52 28.79 -32.41 -15.30
C SER A 52 29.55 -31.11 -14.98
N PRO A 53 30.39 -30.57 -15.89
CA PRO A 53 31.20 -29.36 -15.63
C PRO A 53 30.37 -28.18 -15.12
N ASN A 54 29.14 -28.09 -15.62
CA ASN A 54 28.15 -27.09 -15.26
C ASN A 54 27.76 -27.19 -13.77
N CYS A 55 27.73 -28.38 -13.18
CA CYS A 55 27.26 -28.55 -11.80
C CYS A 55 28.34 -28.32 -10.71
N THR A 56 29.55 -27.87 -11.10
CA THR A 56 30.71 -27.87 -10.19
C THR A 56 30.89 -26.61 -9.35
N ALA A 57 30.21 -25.51 -9.67
CA ALA A 57 30.46 -24.20 -9.11
C ALA A 57 30.23 -24.12 -7.58
N VAL A 58 29.12 -24.69 -7.09
CA VAL A 58 28.75 -24.65 -5.65
C VAL A 58 29.80 -25.38 -4.81
N VAL A 59 30.17 -26.60 -5.21
CA VAL A 59 31.15 -27.43 -4.47
C VAL A 59 32.54 -26.82 -4.56
N THR A 60 32.94 -26.30 -5.73
CA THR A 60 34.25 -25.64 -5.90
C THR A 60 34.38 -24.42 -4.98
N GLN A 61 33.37 -23.55 -4.97
CA GLN A 61 33.39 -22.37 -4.10
C GLN A 61 33.27 -22.74 -2.61
N ALA A 62 32.51 -23.79 -2.25
CA ALA A 62 32.44 -24.27 -0.87
C ALA A 62 33.78 -24.86 -0.39
N LEU A 63 34.52 -25.57 -1.24
CA LEU A 63 35.86 -26.08 -0.96
C LEU A 63 36.84 -24.92 -0.70
N GLU A 64 36.86 -23.95 -1.60
CA GLU A 64 37.70 -22.75 -1.53
C GLU A 64 37.39 -21.92 -0.28
N ALA A 65 36.10 -21.60 -0.06
CA ALA A 65 35.65 -20.79 1.07
C ALA A 65 35.69 -21.54 2.41
N GLY A 66 35.62 -22.88 2.40
CA GLY A 66 35.47 -23.67 3.62
C GLY A 66 34.13 -23.43 4.31
N ALA A 67 33.09 -23.23 3.51
CA ALA A 67 31.75 -22.90 3.98
C ALA A 67 30.79 -24.07 3.75
N GLY A 68 29.80 -24.20 4.62
CA GLY A 68 28.69 -25.12 4.39
C GLY A 68 27.75 -24.55 3.32
N ALA A 69 27.16 -25.43 2.51
CA ALA A 69 26.22 -25.04 1.48
C ALA A 69 25.15 -26.11 1.27
N ALA A 70 23.92 -25.69 0.99
CA ALA A 70 22.95 -26.59 0.38
C ALA A 70 23.37 -26.84 -1.08
N LEU A 71 23.34 -28.10 -1.52
CA LEU A 71 23.69 -28.45 -2.89
C LEU A 71 22.43 -28.44 -3.75
N SER A 72 22.42 -27.58 -4.76
CA SER A 72 21.45 -27.66 -5.86
C SER A 72 21.57 -29.02 -6.56
N PRO A 73 20.49 -29.51 -7.21
CA PRO A 73 20.53 -30.74 -7.98
C PRO A 73 21.70 -30.75 -8.98
N MET A 74 22.49 -31.82 -8.98
CA MET A 74 23.65 -32.00 -9.84
C MET A 74 23.66 -33.38 -10.49
N ILE A 75 24.26 -33.49 -11.68
CA ILE A 75 24.38 -34.77 -12.38
C ILE A 75 25.69 -35.43 -11.98
N VAL A 76 25.58 -36.66 -11.48
CA VAL A 76 26.70 -37.56 -11.20
C VAL A 76 26.67 -38.65 -12.24
N GLY A 77 27.84 -38.98 -12.80
CA GLY A 77 27.90 -39.95 -13.90
C GLY A 77 27.72 -39.39 -15.30
N SER A 78 27.89 -38.09 -15.50
CA SER A 78 27.66 -37.42 -16.78
C SER A 78 28.43 -38.10 -17.94
N GLY A 79 27.74 -38.36 -19.05
CA GLY A 79 28.24 -39.06 -20.23
C GLY A 79 28.27 -40.59 -20.12
N THR A 80 27.69 -41.19 -19.08
CA THR A 80 27.64 -42.65 -18.88
C THR A 80 26.23 -43.22 -19.01
N GLN A 81 26.08 -44.54 -19.13
CA GLN A 81 24.76 -45.20 -19.23
C GLN A 81 23.93 -45.14 -17.94
N SER A 82 24.48 -44.58 -16.86
CA SER A 82 23.90 -44.55 -15.51
C SER A 82 24.04 -43.16 -14.89
N GLU A 83 23.73 -42.13 -15.68
CA GLU A 83 23.56 -40.77 -15.17
C GLU A 83 22.45 -40.73 -14.11
N CYS A 84 22.72 -40.01 -13.02
CA CYS A 84 21.75 -39.81 -11.95
C CYS A 84 21.80 -38.36 -11.47
N VAL A 85 20.67 -37.86 -10.99
CA VAL A 85 20.59 -36.53 -10.37
C VAL A 85 20.65 -36.69 -8.86
N VAL A 86 21.56 -35.97 -8.22
CA VAL A 86 21.74 -35.99 -6.78
C VAL A 86 21.55 -34.59 -6.19
N GLY A 87 21.00 -34.53 -4.98
CA GLY A 87 20.91 -33.32 -4.16
C GLY A 87 21.56 -33.56 -2.81
N GLY A 88 21.75 -32.51 -2.00
CA GLY A 88 22.45 -32.71 -0.74
C GLY A 88 22.89 -31.47 0.01
N MET A 89 23.90 -31.65 0.86
CA MET A 89 24.58 -30.55 1.55
C MET A 89 26.08 -30.79 1.63
N ALA A 90 26.83 -29.70 1.64
CA ALA A 90 28.25 -29.65 1.91
C ALA A 90 28.48 -29.09 3.32
N VAL A 91 29.33 -29.74 4.11
CA VAL A 91 29.67 -29.32 5.47
C VAL A 91 31.19 -29.32 5.64
N PRO A 92 31.82 -28.20 6.02
CA PRO A 92 33.26 -28.14 6.27
C PRO A 92 33.58 -28.79 7.61
N GLU A 93 34.52 -29.73 7.63
CA GLU A 93 34.92 -30.44 8.84
C GLU A 93 36.39 -30.86 8.80
N TRP A 94 36.93 -31.32 9.92
CA TRP A 94 38.25 -31.95 9.96
C TRP A 94 38.10 -33.45 9.81
N PHE A 95 38.83 -34.06 8.88
CA PHE A 95 38.81 -35.51 8.67
C PHE A 95 40.25 -36.03 8.67
N ALA A 96 40.52 -37.08 9.45
CA ALA A 96 41.85 -37.68 9.60
C ALA A 96 43.02 -36.69 9.86
N GLY A 97 42.74 -35.54 10.50
CA GLY A 97 43.75 -34.53 10.83
C GLY A 97 44.02 -33.49 9.73
N GLU A 98 43.26 -33.50 8.63
CA GLU A 98 43.30 -32.48 7.58
C GLU A 98 41.94 -31.79 7.39
N PRO A 99 41.91 -30.53 6.91
CA PRO A 99 40.66 -29.85 6.60
C PRO A 99 39.98 -30.47 5.37
N ALA A 100 38.72 -30.87 5.53
CA ALA A 100 37.92 -31.54 4.52
C ALA A 100 36.54 -30.87 4.34
N LEU A 101 35.87 -31.23 3.25
CA LEU A 101 34.47 -30.91 2.98
C LEU A 101 33.71 -32.21 2.82
N LEU A 102 32.70 -32.41 3.65
CA LEU A 102 31.82 -33.57 3.65
C LEU A 102 30.61 -33.25 2.78
N LEU A 103 30.43 -34.00 1.69
CA LEU A 103 29.24 -33.94 0.85
C LEU A 103 28.30 -35.08 1.23
N PHE A 104 27.13 -34.73 1.74
CA PHE A 104 26.02 -35.65 1.93
C PHE A 104 25.16 -35.61 0.68
N LEU A 105 25.28 -36.62 -0.15
CA LEU A 105 24.59 -36.74 -1.44
C LEU A 105 23.48 -37.77 -1.33
N ARG A 106 22.32 -37.44 -1.89
CA ARG A 106 21.18 -38.34 -2.01
C ARG A 106 20.69 -38.31 -3.43
N GLU A 107 20.43 -39.50 -3.98
CA GLU A 107 19.79 -39.63 -5.29
C GLU A 107 18.37 -39.06 -5.23
N LEU A 108 18.04 -38.24 -6.23
CA LEU A 108 16.71 -37.68 -6.41
C LEU A 108 15.97 -38.56 -7.41
N GLU A 109 14.81 -39.08 -7.01
CA GLU A 109 13.94 -39.83 -7.91
C GLU A 109 13.44 -38.90 -9.04
N LEU A 110 13.69 -39.30 -10.28
CA LEU A 110 13.18 -38.66 -11.48
C LEU A 110 12.02 -39.48 -12.02
N ASP A 111 10.87 -38.85 -12.28
CA ASP A 111 9.71 -39.52 -12.86
C ASP A 111 10.02 -40.05 -14.28
N ASN A 112 9.53 -41.25 -14.58
CA ASN A 112 9.83 -42.03 -15.81
C ASN A 112 9.57 -41.28 -17.14
N ALA A 113 8.83 -40.17 -17.14
CA ALA A 113 8.64 -39.33 -18.32
C ALA A 113 9.95 -38.70 -18.85
N LEU A 114 10.99 -38.61 -18.00
CA LEU A 114 12.30 -38.07 -18.36
C LEU A 114 13.23 -39.08 -19.05
N LEU A 115 12.97 -40.38 -18.89
CA LEU A 115 13.74 -41.46 -19.54
C LEU A 115 13.45 -41.58 -21.04
N GLU A 116 12.41 -40.91 -21.56
CA GLU A 116 12.11 -40.85 -23.01
C GLU A 116 12.90 -39.75 -23.76
N LEU A 117 13.68 -38.92 -23.05
CA LEU A 117 14.57 -37.88 -23.61
C LEU A 117 15.86 -38.46 -24.23
N GLU A 118 15.95 -39.76 -24.48
CA GLU A 118 17.13 -40.38 -25.11
C GLU A 118 17.32 -39.99 -26.61
N SER A 119 16.38 -39.25 -27.20
CA SER A 119 16.41 -38.84 -28.62
C SER A 119 16.55 -37.33 -28.85
N VAL A 120 17.07 -36.58 -27.87
CA VAL A 120 17.29 -35.14 -28.03
C VAL A 120 18.59 -34.87 -28.79
N THR A 121 18.49 -34.10 -29.86
CA THR A 121 19.61 -33.73 -30.74
C THR A 121 20.18 -32.38 -30.32
N GLY A 122 21.47 -32.14 -30.58
CA GLY A 122 22.17 -30.94 -30.09
C GLY A 122 21.73 -29.59 -30.65
N ASP A 123 20.60 -29.52 -31.37
CA ASP A 123 19.96 -28.29 -31.84
C ASP A 123 18.56 -28.08 -31.23
N ASP A 124 18.10 -28.98 -30.34
CA ASP A 124 16.78 -28.90 -29.69
C ASP A 124 16.81 -27.99 -28.45
N VAL A 125 15.66 -27.38 -28.15
CA VAL A 125 15.45 -26.56 -26.95
C VAL A 125 14.57 -27.32 -25.97
N VAL A 126 15.08 -27.54 -24.76
CA VAL A 126 14.30 -28.06 -23.65
C VAL A 126 13.61 -26.90 -22.95
N ALA A 127 12.29 -27.00 -22.78
CA ALA A 127 11.52 -26.04 -22.00
C ALA A 127 10.85 -26.74 -20.82
N VAL A 128 10.85 -26.09 -19.66
CA VAL A 128 10.10 -26.53 -18.48
C VAL A 128 9.08 -25.46 -18.16
N LEU A 129 7.82 -25.81 -18.32
CA LEU A 129 6.67 -25.00 -17.91
C LEU A 129 6.37 -25.30 -16.45
N GLY A 130 6.23 -24.26 -15.63
CA GLY A 130 5.81 -24.38 -14.24
C GLY A 130 4.61 -23.50 -13.95
N ILE A 131 3.71 -24.01 -13.11
CA ILE A 131 2.61 -23.25 -12.53
C ILE A 131 2.92 -22.97 -11.05
N ASP A 132 2.99 -21.69 -10.68
CA ASP A 132 3.20 -21.22 -9.31
C ASP A 132 2.05 -20.32 -8.82
N HIS A 133 2.06 -19.91 -7.55
CA HIS A 133 0.97 -19.15 -6.91
C HIS A 133 -0.41 -19.84 -6.96
N LEU A 134 -0.41 -21.17 -6.91
CA LEU A 134 -1.62 -21.97 -6.68
C LEU A 134 -2.12 -21.69 -5.25
N GLU A 135 -3.26 -21.01 -5.10
CA GLU A 135 -3.85 -20.78 -3.78
C GLU A 135 -4.32 -22.11 -3.19
N PHE A 136 -3.70 -22.52 -2.07
CA PHE A 136 -4.08 -23.74 -1.36
C PHE A 136 -5.37 -23.49 -0.58
N SER A 137 -6.51 -23.82 -1.19
CA SER A 137 -7.79 -23.95 -0.50
C SER A 137 -7.89 -25.31 0.18
N PRO A 138 -8.64 -25.48 1.29
CA PRO A 138 -8.97 -26.80 1.86
C PRO A 138 -9.63 -27.77 0.86
N SER A 139 -10.16 -27.24 -0.26
CA SER A 139 -10.77 -27.99 -1.36
C SER A 139 -9.82 -28.30 -2.52
N TRP A 140 -8.54 -27.93 -2.43
CA TRP A 140 -7.53 -28.08 -3.48
C TRP A 140 -6.36 -28.93 -2.97
N GLY A 141 -6.10 -30.06 -3.63
CA GLY A 141 -5.03 -30.99 -3.28
C GLY A 141 -4.22 -31.46 -4.49
N ALA A 142 -3.44 -32.53 -4.28
CA ALA A 142 -2.57 -33.10 -5.31
C ALA A 142 -3.35 -33.57 -6.55
N VAL A 143 -4.57 -34.10 -6.35
CA VAL A 143 -5.43 -34.62 -7.43
C VAL A 143 -5.98 -33.51 -8.32
N GLU A 144 -6.40 -32.38 -7.72
CA GLU A 144 -6.86 -31.21 -8.48
C GLU A 144 -5.72 -30.55 -9.25
N THR A 145 -4.52 -30.50 -8.65
CA THR A 145 -3.30 -30.01 -9.33
C THR A 145 -2.95 -30.90 -10.53
N GLU A 146 -2.97 -32.21 -10.34
CA GLU A 146 -2.71 -33.18 -11.41
C GLU A 146 -3.74 -33.06 -12.54
N ARG A 147 -5.03 -32.93 -12.20
CA ARG A 147 -6.12 -32.71 -13.17
C ARG A 147 -5.95 -31.42 -13.96
N LEU A 148 -5.65 -30.31 -13.27
CA LEU A 148 -5.37 -29.02 -13.88
C LEU A 148 -4.20 -29.17 -14.87
N MET A 149 -3.10 -29.76 -14.44
CA MET A 149 -1.92 -29.90 -15.27
C MET A 149 -2.14 -30.83 -16.46
N MET A 150 -2.98 -31.87 -16.33
CA MET A 150 -3.41 -32.71 -17.45
C MET A 150 -4.31 -31.95 -18.45
N ASP A 151 -5.22 -31.10 -17.97
CA ASP A 151 -6.07 -30.27 -18.82
C ASP A 151 -5.24 -29.21 -19.58
N LEU A 152 -4.23 -28.62 -18.92
CA LEU A 152 -3.28 -27.71 -19.57
C LEU A 152 -2.43 -28.44 -20.60
N ARG A 153 -1.91 -29.63 -20.27
CA ARG A 153 -1.17 -30.49 -21.21
C ARG A 153 -1.99 -30.80 -22.45
N SER A 154 -3.26 -31.20 -22.28
CA SER A 154 -4.17 -31.48 -23.41
C SER A 154 -4.39 -30.26 -24.31
N GLY A 155 -4.47 -29.07 -23.72
CA GLY A 155 -4.54 -27.81 -24.47
C GLY A 155 -3.27 -27.51 -25.25
N LEU A 156 -2.11 -27.63 -24.62
CA LEU A 156 -0.82 -27.37 -25.26
C LEU A 156 -0.56 -28.34 -26.42
N GLN A 157 -0.95 -29.60 -26.28
CA GLN A 157 -0.79 -30.60 -27.34
C GLN A 157 -1.54 -30.25 -28.64
N GLN A 158 -2.56 -29.39 -28.58
CA GLN A 158 -3.28 -28.90 -29.77
C GLN A 158 -2.58 -27.71 -30.46
N VAL A 159 -1.64 -27.07 -29.77
CA VAL A 159 -0.96 -25.84 -30.23
C VAL A 159 0.48 -26.13 -30.66
N LEU A 160 1.11 -27.15 -30.08
CA LEU A 160 2.46 -27.59 -30.42
C LEU A 160 2.54 -28.22 -31.81
N ARG A 161 3.73 -28.18 -32.41
CA ARG A 161 3.99 -28.83 -33.71
C ARG A 161 4.09 -30.34 -33.52
N ASP A 162 3.79 -31.11 -34.57
CA ASP A 162 3.86 -32.58 -34.54
C ASP A 162 5.27 -33.13 -34.20
N GLU A 163 6.30 -32.34 -34.47
CA GLU A 163 7.71 -32.64 -34.17
C GLU A 163 8.13 -32.27 -32.75
N ASP A 164 7.37 -31.42 -32.06
CA ASP A 164 7.61 -31.07 -30.66
C ASP A 164 7.05 -32.16 -29.75
N TRP A 165 7.72 -32.38 -28.61
CA TRP A 165 7.28 -33.38 -27.63
C TRP A 165 6.84 -32.71 -26.33
N LEU A 166 5.80 -33.27 -25.69
CA LEU A 166 5.22 -32.78 -24.45
C LEU A 166 5.06 -33.94 -23.46
N GLY A 167 5.82 -33.86 -22.37
CA GLY A 167 5.83 -34.84 -21.30
C GLY A 167 4.56 -34.85 -20.46
N LEU A 168 4.46 -35.83 -19.56
CA LEU A 168 3.42 -35.86 -18.53
C LEU A 168 3.72 -34.82 -17.44
N PRO A 169 2.71 -34.32 -16.72
CA PRO A 169 2.93 -33.44 -15.58
C PRO A 169 3.68 -34.14 -14.45
N ALA A 170 4.61 -33.43 -13.83
CA ALA A 170 5.27 -33.82 -12.59
C ALA A 170 4.96 -32.76 -11.53
N GLY A 171 3.93 -33.01 -10.71
CA GLY A 171 3.39 -31.98 -9.81
C GLY A 171 2.84 -30.80 -10.61
N ALA A 172 3.38 -29.59 -10.37
CA ALA A 172 2.95 -28.36 -11.04
C ALA A 172 3.83 -27.98 -12.26
N THR A 173 4.61 -28.92 -12.80
CA THR A 173 5.48 -28.67 -13.96
C THR A 173 5.19 -29.61 -15.13
N LEU A 174 5.54 -29.15 -16.33
CA LEU A 174 5.43 -29.87 -17.60
C LEU A 174 6.71 -29.67 -18.41
N THR A 175 7.30 -30.78 -18.87
CA THR A 175 8.48 -30.74 -19.75
C THR A 175 8.07 -30.73 -21.20
N LEU A 176 8.70 -29.86 -21.98
CA LEU A 176 8.50 -29.65 -23.41
C LEU A 176 9.84 -29.80 -24.12
N LEU A 177 9.82 -30.44 -25.28
CA LEU A 177 10.95 -30.48 -26.19
C LEU A 177 10.58 -29.80 -27.50
N LEU A 178 11.23 -28.68 -27.75
CA LEU A 178 11.04 -27.82 -28.91
C LEU A 178 12.10 -28.17 -29.96
N ARG A 179 11.73 -28.95 -30.98
CA ARG A 179 12.71 -29.55 -31.89
C ARG A 179 13.17 -28.60 -32.99
N GLY A 180 14.48 -28.58 -33.25
CA GLY A 180 15.10 -27.86 -34.37
C GLY A 180 14.85 -26.36 -34.40
N LEU A 181 14.70 -25.71 -33.24
CA LEU A 181 14.40 -24.27 -33.14
C LEU A 181 15.61 -23.45 -32.72
N THR A 182 15.72 -22.26 -33.28
CA THR A 182 16.66 -21.25 -32.76
C THR A 182 16.18 -20.73 -31.41
N PRO A 183 17.07 -20.22 -30.53
CA PRO A 183 16.68 -19.64 -29.25
C PRO A 183 15.61 -18.53 -29.37
N GLU A 184 15.69 -17.69 -30.39
CA GLU A 184 14.70 -16.65 -30.67
C GLU A 184 13.33 -17.24 -31.03
N SER A 185 13.31 -18.24 -31.91
CA SER A 185 12.05 -18.91 -32.29
C SER A 185 11.42 -19.66 -31.12
N ALA A 186 12.24 -20.27 -30.27
CA ALA A 186 11.78 -20.93 -29.05
C ALA A 186 11.17 -19.94 -28.04
N LEU A 187 11.72 -18.72 -27.94
CA LEU A 187 11.14 -17.65 -27.12
C LEU A 187 9.78 -17.19 -27.66
N ASP A 188 9.64 -17.02 -28.98
CA ASP A 188 8.37 -16.60 -29.58
C ASP A 188 7.27 -17.66 -29.43
N ILE A 189 7.61 -18.94 -29.60
CA ILE A 189 6.69 -20.04 -29.32
C ILE A 189 6.32 -20.07 -27.84
N SER A 190 7.29 -19.89 -26.94
CA SER A 190 7.03 -19.84 -25.50
C SER A 190 6.11 -18.68 -25.09
N ARG A 191 6.22 -17.51 -25.74
CA ARG A 191 5.30 -16.38 -25.54
C ARG A 191 3.88 -16.71 -25.99
N ALA A 192 3.74 -17.38 -27.14
CA ALA A 192 2.44 -17.83 -27.64
C ALA A 192 1.80 -18.86 -26.70
N LEU A 193 2.59 -19.84 -26.22
CA LEU A 193 2.13 -20.84 -25.26
C LEU A 193 1.70 -20.20 -23.93
N LEU A 194 2.48 -19.26 -23.38
CA LEU A 194 2.09 -18.54 -22.17
C LEU A 194 0.81 -17.72 -22.34
N SER A 195 0.63 -17.07 -23.48
CA SER A 195 -0.60 -16.33 -23.79
C SER A 195 -1.82 -17.25 -23.80
N HIS A 196 -1.69 -18.42 -24.45
CA HIS A 196 -2.74 -19.43 -24.49
C HIS A 196 -3.07 -20.00 -23.10
N LEU A 197 -2.03 -20.29 -22.30
CA LEU A 197 -2.19 -20.79 -20.94
C LEU A 197 -2.81 -19.76 -20.01
N HIS A 198 -2.43 -18.48 -20.16
CA HIS A 198 -3.01 -17.39 -19.38
C HIS A 198 -4.52 -17.29 -19.63
N GLN A 199 -4.95 -17.31 -20.89
CA GLN A 199 -6.37 -17.31 -21.23
C GLN A 199 -7.11 -18.53 -20.67
N ARG A 200 -6.51 -19.72 -20.73
CA ARG A 200 -7.12 -20.92 -20.14
C ARG A 200 -7.23 -20.85 -18.62
N LEU A 201 -6.18 -20.42 -17.93
CA LEU A 201 -6.17 -20.28 -16.46
C LEU A 201 -7.17 -19.23 -15.98
N GLU A 202 -7.36 -18.14 -16.73
CA GLU A 202 -8.38 -17.12 -16.43
C GLU A 202 -9.82 -17.64 -16.57
N GLN A 203 -10.05 -18.58 -17.48
CA GLN A 203 -11.35 -19.23 -17.69
C GLN A 203 -11.69 -20.28 -16.63
N MET A 204 -10.71 -20.75 -15.85
CA MET A 204 -10.96 -21.73 -14.80
C MET A 204 -11.55 -21.07 -13.55
N ASN A 205 -12.32 -21.85 -12.78
CA ASN A 205 -12.91 -21.38 -11.52
C ASN A 205 -11.93 -21.64 -10.35
N SER A 206 -12.05 -20.88 -9.25
CA SER A 206 -11.30 -21.06 -7.98
C SER A 206 -9.78 -20.80 -8.04
N GLY A 207 -8.97 -21.43 -7.16
CA GLY A 207 -7.55 -21.15 -6.90
C GLY A 207 -6.59 -21.20 -8.11
N ALA A 208 -7.04 -21.74 -9.25
CA ALA A 208 -6.32 -21.71 -10.52
C ALA A 208 -6.29 -20.31 -11.19
N ARG A 209 -7.17 -19.37 -10.82
CA ARG A 209 -7.20 -18.02 -11.43
C ARG A 209 -6.02 -17.15 -11.03
N VAL A 210 -5.46 -17.40 -9.85
CA VAL A 210 -4.29 -16.69 -9.31
C VAL A 210 -3.00 -17.40 -9.72
N ALA A 211 -3.11 -18.61 -10.28
CA ALA A 211 -1.99 -19.38 -10.77
C ALA A 211 -1.25 -18.61 -11.86
N ARG A 212 0.07 -18.59 -11.74
CA ARG A 212 0.98 -17.97 -12.67
C ARG A 212 1.67 -19.07 -13.46
N ALA A 213 1.72 -18.91 -14.78
CA ALA A 213 2.48 -19.78 -15.66
C ALA A 213 3.81 -19.12 -16.01
N SER A 214 4.89 -19.87 -15.87
CA SER A 214 6.26 -19.45 -16.18
C SER A 214 6.98 -20.54 -16.98
N ILE A 215 7.91 -20.17 -17.87
CA ILE A 215 8.66 -21.11 -18.71
C ILE A 215 10.16 -20.86 -18.58
N GLY A 216 10.90 -21.89 -18.20
CA GLY A 216 12.36 -21.91 -18.30
C GLY A 216 12.81 -22.63 -19.57
N LEU A 217 13.80 -22.09 -20.29
CA LEU A 217 14.30 -22.63 -21.55
C LEU A 217 15.80 -22.91 -21.46
N ALA A 218 16.28 -23.98 -22.09
CA ALA A 218 17.70 -24.22 -22.30
C ALA A 218 17.95 -24.91 -23.63
N GLN A 219 18.97 -24.47 -24.37
CA GLN A 219 19.40 -25.14 -25.58
C GLN A 219 20.29 -26.33 -25.23
N GLN A 220 20.01 -27.52 -25.77
CA GLN A 220 20.95 -28.62 -25.65
C GLN A 220 22.18 -28.33 -26.50
N ARG A 221 23.37 -28.57 -25.95
CA ARG A 221 24.63 -28.52 -26.71
C ARG A 221 25.05 -29.92 -27.09
N ARG A 222 25.73 -30.07 -28.23
CA ARG A 222 26.19 -31.36 -28.78
C ARG A 222 27.08 -32.18 -27.84
N GLU A 223 27.68 -31.55 -26.83
CA GLU A 223 28.58 -32.16 -25.84
C GLU A 223 27.90 -32.44 -24.49
N GLN A 224 26.60 -32.15 -24.34
CA GLN A 224 25.86 -32.21 -23.08
C GLN A 224 24.74 -33.25 -23.14
N GLY A 225 24.51 -33.94 -22.02
CA GLY A 225 23.40 -34.89 -21.88
C GLY A 225 22.05 -34.18 -21.89
N SER A 226 20.97 -34.93 -22.13
CA SER A 226 19.60 -34.38 -22.07
C SER A 226 19.24 -33.88 -20.67
N LEU A 227 19.79 -34.52 -19.62
CA LEU A 227 19.64 -34.10 -18.22
C LEU A 227 20.27 -32.72 -17.94
N ASP A 228 21.37 -32.35 -18.62
CA ASP A 228 22.01 -31.04 -18.44
C ASP A 228 21.09 -29.91 -18.91
N ALA A 229 20.50 -30.07 -20.09
CA ALA A 229 19.56 -29.10 -20.65
C ALA A 229 18.30 -29.00 -19.78
N LEU A 230 17.80 -30.12 -19.25
CA LEU A 230 16.67 -30.13 -18.33
C LEU A 230 16.96 -29.40 -17.01
N LEU A 231 18.10 -29.66 -16.37
CA LEU A 231 18.48 -28.97 -15.14
C LEU A 231 18.69 -27.47 -15.38
N ALA A 232 19.28 -27.09 -16.51
CA ALA A 232 19.43 -25.70 -16.90
C ALA A 232 18.08 -25.00 -17.11
N ALA A 233 17.14 -25.66 -17.82
CA ALA A 233 15.79 -25.15 -18.04
C ALA A 233 15.00 -25.04 -16.74
N ASN A 234 15.10 -26.03 -15.85
CA ASN A 234 14.45 -25.99 -14.53
C ASN A 234 15.04 -24.89 -13.64
N GLY A 235 16.37 -24.67 -13.68
CA GLY A 235 17.01 -23.55 -12.99
C GLY A 235 16.55 -22.18 -13.51
N ALA A 236 16.36 -22.05 -14.83
CA ALA A 236 15.80 -20.85 -15.45
C ALA A 236 14.33 -20.63 -15.05
N LEU A 237 13.53 -21.70 -14.97
CA LEU A 237 12.15 -21.65 -14.50
C LEU A 237 12.05 -21.15 -13.06
N LEU A 238 12.83 -21.73 -12.14
CA LEU A 238 12.85 -21.31 -10.73
C LEU A 238 13.25 -19.84 -10.59
N HIS A 239 14.18 -19.37 -11.42
CA HIS A 239 14.54 -17.96 -11.45
C HIS A 239 13.37 -17.08 -11.92
N ALA A 240 12.71 -17.47 -13.02
CA ALA A 240 11.53 -16.75 -13.53
C ALA A 240 10.42 -16.67 -12.46
N GLN A 241 10.15 -17.76 -11.74
CA GLN A 241 9.17 -17.80 -10.66
C GLN A 241 9.58 -16.93 -9.45
N SER A 242 10.88 -16.83 -9.16
CA SER A 242 11.38 -15.98 -8.06
C SER A 242 11.29 -14.48 -8.31
N THR A 243 11.05 -14.06 -9.55
CA THR A 243 10.93 -12.65 -9.97
C THR A 243 9.51 -12.33 -10.42
N PRO A 244 8.91 -11.20 -10.03
CA PRO A 244 7.51 -10.89 -10.40
C PRO A 244 7.32 -10.58 -11.89
N GLU A 245 8.32 -10.02 -12.57
CA GLU A 245 8.22 -9.54 -13.96
C GLU A 245 8.57 -10.60 -15.02
N GLU A 246 9.52 -11.48 -14.74
CA GLU A 246 10.06 -12.43 -15.73
C GLU A 246 9.22 -13.71 -15.80
N ARG A 247 8.47 -13.91 -16.88
CA ARG A 247 7.67 -15.15 -17.07
C ARG A 247 8.31 -16.18 -17.99
N ILE A 248 9.25 -15.76 -18.83
CA ILE A 248 10.03 -16.66 -19.68
C ILE A 248 11.49 -16.32 -19.47
N ARG A 249 12.30 -17.31 -19.15
CA ARG A 249 13.74 -17.13 -18.99
C ARG A 249 14.50 -18.19 -19.76
N PHE A 250 15.50 -17.75 -20.51
CA PHE A 250 16.49 -18.65 -21.13
C PHE A 250 17.68 -18.82 -20.18
N ALA A 251 18.14 -20.05 -20.01
CA ALA A 251 19.27 -20.39 -19.15
C ALA A 251 20.53 -19.68 -19.61
N SER A 252 21.17 -18.97 -18.69
CA SER A 252 22.44 -18.27 -18.92
C SER A 252 23.61 -19.11 -18.43
N PRO A 253 24.76 -19.11 -19.14
CA PRO A 253 25.99 -19.72 -18.64
C PRO A 253 26.45 -19.17 -17.29
N TRP A 254 26.02 -17.95 -16.94
CA TRP A 254 26.37 -17.27 -15.69
C TRP A 254 25.43 -17.60 -14.53
N ASP A 255 24.27 -18.23 -14.78
CA ASP A 255 23.28 -18.53 -13.75
C ASP A 255 23.85 -19.45 -12.66
N GLN A 256 24.84 -20.28 -13.01
CA GLN A 256 25.47 -21.23 -12.08
C GLN A 256 26.40 -20.57 -11.06
N GLN A 257 27.09 -19.50 -11.46
CA GLN A 257 27.87 -18.68 -10.52
C GLN A 257 26.93 -17.91 -9.58
N GLY A 258 25.79 -17.45 -10.11
CA GLY A 258 24.73 -16.85 -9.30
C GLY A 258 24.08 -17.85 -8.32
N GLN A 259 23.82 -19.08 -8.75
CA GLN A 259 23.32 -20.16 -7.90
C GLN A 259 24.33 -20.56 -6.83
N ALA A 260 25.62 -20.66 -7.16
CA ALA A 260 26.69 -20.92 -6.20
C ALA A 260 26.79 -19.80 -5.16
N ALA A 261 26.77 -18.55 -5.61
CA ALA A 261 26.71 -17.39 -4.71
C ALA A 261 25.46 -17.45 -3.81
N ARG A 262 24.28 -17.76 -4.34
CA ARG A 262 23.03 -17.88 -3.56
C ARG A 262 23.06 -19.07 -2.59
N ALA A 263 23.56 -20.22 -2.99
CA ALA A 263 23.66 -21.42 -2.16
C ALA A 263 24.62 -21.22 -0.98
N LEU A 264 25.73 -20.51 -1.21
CA LEU A 264 26.64 -20.07 -0.16
C LEU A 264 26.04 -18.95 0.68
N ASN A 265 25.26 -18.05 0.08
CA ASN A 265 24.59 -16.95 0.76
C ASN A 265 23.34 -17.37 1.55
N ALA A 266 22.73 -18.53 1.25
CA ALA A 266 21.60 -19.08 1.98
C ALA A 266 21.97 -19.49 3.42
N ALA A 267 23.27 -19.68 3.69
CA ALA A 267 23.84 -19.80 5.02
C ALA A 267 24.20 -18.44 5.68
N GLY A 268 23.92 -17.32 5.00
CA GLY A 268 24.28 -15.96 5.40
C GLY A 268 25.30 -15.35 4.43
N ALA A 269 24.84 -14.42 3.59
CA ALA A 269 25.57 -13.83 2.47
C ALA A 269 26.99 -13.35 2.83
N PHE A 270 28.01 -13.75 2.06
CA PHE A 270 29.43 -13.33 2.15
C PHE A 270 29.88 -12.80 3.53
N PRO A 271 30.58 -13.58 4.38
CA PRO A 271 31.04 -13.06 5.66
C PRO A 271 32.21 -12.07 5.47
N ASP A 272 31.89 -10.79 5.29
CA ASP A 272 32.80 -9.67 5.57
C ASP A 272 32.73 -9.33 7.06
N ARG A 273 33.23 -10.25 7.88
CA ARG A 273 33.82 -10.00 9.22
C ARG A 273 34.26 -11.35 9.75
N ARG A 274 35.50 -11.41 10.27
CA ARG A 274 35.97 -12.55 11.07
C ARG A 274 34.83 -12.98 12.01
N PRO A 275 34.53 -14.29 12.15
CA PRO A 275 33.54 -14.73 13.12
C PRO A 275 33.94 -14.11 14.46
N ASP A 276 33.04 -13.30 15.00
CA ASP A 276 33.20 -12.81 16.36
C ASP A 276 33.17 -14.06 17.24
N VAL A 277 34.38 -14.46 17.68
CA VAL A 277 34.60 -15.64 18.50
C VAL A 277 33.72 -15.54 19.75
N ASP A 278 33.48 -14.32 20.24
CA ASP A 278 32.63 -14.07 21.41
C ASP A 278 31.15 -14.30 21.08
N ALA A 279 30.64 -13.83 19.94
CA ALA A 279 29.26 -14.10 19.50
C ALA A 279 28.99 -15.60 19.24
N THR A 280 29.97 -16.31 18.67
CA THR A 280 29.88 -17.76 18.40
C THR A 280 29.88 -18.57 19.70
N VAL A 281 30.71 -18.18 20.66
CA VAL A 281 30.74 -18.77 22.00
C VAL A 281 29.42 -18.53 22.74
N VAL A 282 28.83 -17.35 22.59
CA VAL A 282 27.54 -16.98 23.20
C VAL A 282 26.42 -17.83 22.61
N LEU A 283 26.33 -17.95 21.29
CA LEU A 283 25.36 -18.83 20.61
C LEU A 283 25.50 -20.29 21.04
N ARG A 284 26.73 -20.82 21.04
CA ARG A 284 26.99 -22.21 21.50
C ARG A 284 26.57 -22.39 22.97
N ARG A 285 26.80 -21.40 23.83
CA ARG A 285 26.35 -21.42 25.23
C ARG A 285 24.83 -21.33 25.34
N LEU A 286 24.15 -20.50 24.54
CA LEU A 286 22.69 -20.36 24.52
C LEU A 286 21.98 -21.64 24.05
N VAL A 287 22.50 -22.28 23.00
CA VAL A 287 21.96 -23.55 22.46
C VAL A 287 22.22 -24.72 23.43
N GLY A 288 23.34 -24.69 24.15
CA GLY A 288 23.64 -25.66 25.20
C GLY A 288 22.86 -25.44 26.52
N MET A 289 22.13 -24.34 26.67
CA MET A 289 21.31 -24.12 27.86
C MET A 289 20.00 -24.90 27.76
N GLN A 290 19.69 -25.70 28.78
CA GLN A 290 18.37 -26.35 28.93
C GLN A 290 17.32 -25.34 29.40
N VAL A 291 17.01 -24.33 28.57
CA VAL A 291 16.10 -23.24 28.95
C VAL A 291 14.68 -23.76 29.23
N GLU A 292 14.27 -24.84 28.57
CA GLU A 292 12.99 -25.53 28.81
C GLU A 292 12.81 -26.00 30.25
N ALA A 293 13.89 -26.35 30.95
CA ALA A 293 13.87 -26.80 32.35
C ALA A 293 13.91 -25.66 33.38
N MET A 294 14.07 -24.40 32.95
CA MET A 294 14.24 -23.23 33.81
C MET A 294 12.94 -22.42 33.98
N SER A 295 12.76 -21.69 35.09
CA SER A 295 11.69 -20.69 35.17
C SER A 295 11.93 -19.53 34.18
N ALA A 296 10.87 -18.81 33.79
CA ALA A 296 10.99 -17.68 32.85
C ALA A 296 11.96 -16.60 33.36
N GLN A 297 11.95 -16.31 34.67
CA GLN A 297 12.85 -15.34 35.28
C GLN A 297 14.31 -15.81 35.28
N GLU A 298 14.57 -17.09 35.58
CA GLU A 298 15.93 -17.64 35.54
C GLU A 298 16.49 -17.71 34.11
N ALA A 299 15.64 -18.03 33.13
CA ALA A 299 16.00 -18.03 31.72
C ALA A 299 16.42 -16.63 31.26
N VAL A 300 15.60 -15.61 31.56
CA VAL A 300 15.90 -14.20 31.26
C VAL A 300 17.19 -13.75 31.96
N ALA A 301 17.35 -14.08 33.25
CA ALA A 301 18.55 -13.74 34.01
C ALA A 301 19.82 -14.34 33.39
N ARG A 302 19.80 -15.63 33.02
CA ARG A 302 20.96 -16.27 32.38
C ARG A 302 21.28 -15.71 31.00
N VAL A 303 20.27 -15.42 30.19
CA VAL A 303 20.45 -14.83 28.86
C VAL A 303 21.08 -13.45 28.98
N LEU A 304 20.53 -12.56 29.83
CA LEU A 304 21.07 -11.21 30.01
C LEU A 304 22.47 -11.21 30.64
N ALA A 305 22.72 -12.09 31.62
CA ALA A 305 24.05 -12.25 32.22
C ALA A 305 25.09 -12.73 31.20
N LEU A 306 24.71 -13.65 30.31
CA LEU A 306 25.57 -14.13 29.22
C LEU A 306 25.88 -13.03 28.21
N LEU A 307 24.89 -12.23 27.81
CA LEU A 307 25.07 -11.12 26.87
C LEU A 307 26.02 -10.05 27.44
N VAL A 308 25.83 -9.67 28.71
CA VAL A 308 26.65 -8.66 29.39
C VAL A 308 28.07 -9.15 29.71
N SER A 309 28.31 -10.47 29.69
CA SER A 309 29.66 -11.03 29.85
C SER A 309 30.58 -10.82 28.65
N GLN A 310 30.03 -10.31 27.53
CA GLN A 310 30.79 -10.03 26.32
C GLN A 310 31.60 -8.73 26.44
N ARG A 311 32.67 -8.65 25.66
CA ARG A 311 33.56 -7.48 25.66
C ARG A 311 32.87 -6.27 25.02
N GLY A 312 32.91 -5.12 25.69
CA GLY A 312 32.36 -3.86 25.17
C GLY A 312 30.87 -3.61 25.44
N LEU A 313 30.15 -4.58 26.04
CA LEU A 313 28.75 -4.43 26.47
C LEU A 313 28.67 -4.07 27.95
N HIS A 314 28.14 -2.88 28.26
CA HIS A 314 28.05 -2.40 29.63
C HIS A 314 26.72 -2.77 30.31
N VAL A 315 25.61 -2.72 29.55
CA VAL A 315 24.26 -3.01 30.06
C VAL A 315 23.46 -3.77 28.99
N ALA A 316 22.70 -4.77 29.42
CA ALA A 316 21.64 -5.39 28.63
C ALA A 316 20.33 -5.40 29.43
N ALA A 317 19.23 -5.02 28.80
CA ALA A 317 17.90 -5.01 29.42
C ALA A 317 16.87 -5.65 28.48
N LEU A 318 16.01 -6.50 29.04
CA LEU A 318 14.85 -7.02 28.34
C LEU A 318 13.66 -6.08 28.59
N ALA A 319 13.02 -5.63 27.52
CA ALA A 319 11.80 -4.85 27.58
C ALA A 319 10.66 -5.55 26.82
N GLN A 320 9.46 -5.47 27.39
CA GLN A 320 8.24 -6.05 26.85
C GLN A 320 7.16 -4.99 26.76
N TRP A 321 6.32 -5.08 25.74
CA TRP A 321 5.14 -4.24 25.65
C TRP A 321 4.21 -4.56 26.83
N ASP A 322 3.81 -3.54 27.57
CA ASP A 322 2.74 -3.64 28.55
C ASP A 322 1.37 -3.54 27.88
N ALA A 323 0.30 -3.77 28.65
CA ALA A 323 -1.07 -3.71 28.16
C ALA A 323 -1.49 -2.32 27.62
N ILE A 324 -0.69 -1.28 27.83
CA ILE A 324 -0.95 0.11 27.42
C ILE A 324 -0.01 0.50 26.25
N GLY A 325 0.67 -0.48 25.63
CA GLY A 325 1.54 -0.26 24.48
C GLY A 325 2.85 0.46 24.79
N LYS A 326 3.32 0.44 26.06
CA LYS A 326 4.64 0.97 26.45
C LYS A 326 5.62 -0.15 26.75
N LEU A 327 6.89 0.07 26.42
CA LEU A 327 7.96 -0.86 26.80
C LEU A 327 8.25 -0.77 28.30
N SER A 328 7.78 -1.80 29.02
CA SER A 328 8.13 -2.07 30.41
C SER A 328 9.39 -2.94 30.49
N ILE A 329 10.22 -2.73 31.50
CA ILE A 329 11.50 -3.42 31.60
C ILE A 329 11.35 -4.62 32.53
N SER A 330 11.51 -5.80 31.98
CA SER A 330 11.32 -7.06 32.70
C SER A 330 12.56 -7.42 33.53
N ALA A 331 13.76 -7.17 33.01
CA ALA A 331 15.02 -7.39 33.72
C ALA A 331 16.15 -6.58 33.08
N ALA A 332 17.16 -6.21 33.85
CA ALA A 332 18.38 -5.58 33.34
C ALA A 332 19.62 -6.07 34.08
N TYR A 333 20.72 -6.20 33.37
CA TYR A 333 22.01 -6.63 33.90
C TYR A 333 23.10 -5.66 33.44
N ARG A 334 24.09 -5.45 34.29
CA ARG A 334 25.28 -4.66 33.96
C ARG A 334 26.56 -5.44 34.19
N GLN A 335 27.60 -5.05 33.46
CA GLN A 335 28.91 -5.66 33.60
C GLN A 335 29.57 -5.12 34.88
N ALA A 336 30.13 -6.03 35.69
CA ALA A 336 30.92 -5.71 36.88
C ALA A 336 32.25 -6.49 36.85
N SER A 337 33.19 -6.12 37.73
CA SER A 337 34.52 -6.73 37.81
C SER A 337 34.49 -8.22 38.14
N GLU A 338 33.42 -8.71 38.79
CA GLU A 338 33.22 -10.12 39.17
C GLU A 338 32.05 -10.78 38.42
N GLY A 339 31.76 -10.33 37.18
CA GLY A 339 30.72 -10.91 36.32
C GLY A 339 29.50 -10.00 36.11
N ALA A 340 28.38 -10.57 35.69
CA ALA A 340 27.15 -9.83 35.44
C ALA A 340 26.34 -9.66 36.73
N VAL A 341 25.93 -8.43 37.04
CA VAL A 341 25.12 -8.10 38.22
C VAL A 341 23.78 -7.55 37.78
N GLU A 342 22.71 -8.03 38.42
CA GLU A 342 21.36 -7.51 38.18
C GLU A 342 21.27 -6.02 38.52
N LEU A 343 20.64 -5.27 37.62
CA LEU A 343 20.45 -3.84 37.74
C LEU A 343 18.96 -3.56 37.97
N PRO A 344 18.57 -2.97 39.11
CA PRO A 344 17.17 -2.61 39.32
C PRO A 344 16.74 -1.57 38.27
N SER A 345 15.49 -1.67 37.80
CA SER A 345 14.92 -0.78 36.78
C SER A 345 15.04 0.71 37.14
N SER A 346 15.04 1.03 38.45
CA SER A 346 15.25 2.37 39.03
C SER A 346 16.68 2.91 38.91
N ARG A 347 17.67 2.09 38.53
CA ARG A 347 19.07 2.49 38.30
C ARG A 347 19.55 2.36 36.85
N LEU A 348 18.65 2.09 35.91
CA LEU A 348 18.97 2.08 34.48
C LEU A 348 19.55 3.42 34.00
N PRO A 349 20.56 3.40 33.10
CA PRO A 349 21.10 4.59 32.47
C PRO A 349 20.01 5.44 31.82
N SER A 350 20.10 6.76 32.00
CA SER A 350 19.12 7.73 31.45
C SER A 350 19.02 7.67 29.93
N GLN A 351 20.11 7.32 29.26
CA GLN A 351 20.18 7.07 27.81
C GLN A 351 19.23 5.96 27.39
N LEU A 352 19.36 4.77 28.00
CA LEU A 352 18.54 3.60 27.68
C LEU A 352 17.05 3.84 27.99
N ARG A 353 16.76 4.58 29.07
CA ARG A 353 15.38 4.99 29.40
C ARG A 353 14.77 5.94 28.38
N ARG A 354 15.55 6.89 27.88
CA ARG A 354 15.07 7.83 26.84
C ARG A 354 14.78 7.07 25.55
N VAL A 355 15.66 6.14 25.18
CA VAL A 355 15.49 5.27 24.02
C VAL A 355 14.20 4.45 24.14
N LEU A 356 14.04 3.71 25.23
CA LEU A 356 12.86 2.85 25.44
C LEU A 356 11.53 3.62 25.51
N ARG A 357 11.54 4.89 25.94
CA ARG A 357 10.33 5.75 25.96
C ARG A 357 9.94 6.28 24.58
N GLY A 358 10.88 6.36 23.65
CA GLY A 358 10.65 6.95 22.32
C GLY A 358 10.37 5.94 21.22
N VAL A 359 10.40 4.64 21.54
CA VAL A 359 10.29 3.56 20.56
C VAL A 359 8.86 3.04 20.51
N SER A 360 8.27 3.00 19.32
CA SER A 360 6.95 2.40 19.07
C SER A 360 7.07 0.98 18.50
N ALA A 361 6.00 0.18 18.63
CA ALA A 361 5.94 -1.17 18.06
C ALA A 361 6.15 -1.15 16.54
N LEU A 362 5.59 -0.15 15.85
CA LEU A 362 5.78 0.10 14.42
C LEU A 362 7.24 0.29 14.02
N GLN A 363 8.05 0.99 14.83
CA GLN A 363 9.48 1.17 14.53
C GLN A 363 10.29 -0.14 14.59
N LEU A 364 9.81 -1.12 15.34
CA LEU A 364 10.41 -2.45 15.46
C LEU A 364 9.72 -3.51 14.56
N GLN A 365 8.61 -3.20 13.89
CA GLN A 365 7.91 -4.13 12.99
C GLN A 365 8.73 -4.47 11.74
N GLY A 366 9.47 -3.50 11.17
CA GLY A 366 10.24 -3.67 9.92
C GLY A 366 11.75 -3.81 10.07
N ARG A 367 12.29 -3.89 11.29
CA ARG A 367 13.76 -3.97 11.53
C ARG A 367 14.08 -4.99 12.61
N ASP A 368 15.15 -5.76 12.40
CA ASP A 368 15.64 -6.77 13.36
C ASP A 368 16.53 -6.15 14.45
N ILE A 369 17.30 -5.13 14.08
CA ILE A 369 18.07 -4.29 15.01
C ILE A 369 17.81 -2.82 14.68
N LEU A 370 17.48 -2.02 15.69
CA LEU A 370 17.49 -0.56 15.61
C LEU A 370 18.77 -0.02 16.26
N GLU A 371 19.68 0.48 15.45
CA GLU A 371 20.92 1.10 15.93
C GLU A 371 20.73 2.58 16.23
N LEU A 372 21.24 3.00 17.39
CA LEU A 372 21.15 4.36 17.90
C LEU A 372 22.57 4.85 18.23
N PRO A 373 23.37 5.19 17.19
CA PRO A 373 24.81 5.46 17.35
C PRO A 373 25.08 6.70 18.21
N GLU A 374 24.24 7.73 18.15
CA GLU A 374 24.35 8.92 19.01
C GLU A 374 24.15 8.59 20.50
N GLN A 375 23.33 7.59 20.79
CA GLN A 375 23.02 7.14 22.15
C GLN A 375 23.86 5.91 22.57
N ARG A 376 24.74 5.42 21.69
CA ARG A 376 25.55 4.18 21.86
C ARG A 376 24.71 2.99 22.30
N ALA A 377 23.49 2.92 21.79
CA ALA A 377 22.51 1.91 22.12
C ALA A 377 22.10 1.11 20.88
N ALA A 378 21.69 -0.13 21.11
CA ALA A 378 21.04 -0.95 20.08
C ALA A 378 19.81 -1.61 20.69
N LEU A 379 18.71 -1.66 19.92
CA LEU A 379 17.53 -2.43 20.27
C LEU A 379 17.42 -3.62 19.34
N VAL A 380 17.44 -4.82 19.91
CA VAL A 380 17.26 -6.07 19.18
C VAL A 380 15.80 -6.50 19.32
N ALA A 381 15.05 -6.55 18.23
CA ALA A 381 13.65 -6.95 18.25
C ALA A 381 13.53 -8.45 18.62
N LEU A 382 12.62 -8.78 19.53
CA LEU A 382 12.28 -10.16 19.87
C LEU A 382 10.93 -10.52 19.27
N ARG A 383 10.94 -11.54 18.41
CA ARG A 383 9.76 -11.98 17.67
C ARG A 383 9.28 -13.35 18.12
N GLY A 384 7.97 -13.55 18.08
CA GLY A 384 7.29 -14.83 18.30
C GLY A 384 6.14 -14.93 17.31
N ALA A 385 6.03 -16.06 16.59
CA ALA A 385 5.07 -16.24 15.50
C ALA A 385 5.07 -15.10 14.45
N GLY A 386 6.24 -14.50 14.18
CA GLY A 386 6.40 -13.41 13.21
C GLY A 386 6.18 -11.99 13.74
N GLN A 387 5.55 -11.82 14.91
CA GLN A 387 5.24 -10.51 15.50
C GLN A 387 6.24 -10.11 16.59
N PRO A 388 6.63 -8.82 16.70
CA PRO A 388 7.50 -8.35 17.77
C PRO A 388 6.73 -8.25 19.09
N TRP A 389 7.13 -9.02 20.11
CA TRP A 389 6.51 -8.98 21.45
C TRP A 389 7.36 -8.19 22.46
N GLY A 390 8.62 -7.88 22.12
CA GLY A 390 9.52 -7.13 22.99
C GLY A 390 10.85 -6.83 22.30
N CYS A 391 11.82 -6.34 23.07
CA CYS A 391 13.18 -6.09 22.58
C CYS A 391 14.24 -6.26 23.68
N ILE A 392 15.48 -6.52 23.27
CA ILE A 392 16.66 -6.42 24.13
C ILE A 392 17.35 -5.10 23.83
N ALA A 393 17.45 -4.25 24.83
CA ALA A 393 18.19 -2.99 24.78
C ALA A 393 19.61 -3.19 25.28
N LEU A 394 20.59 -2.83 24.44
CA LEU A 394 22.02 -2.98 24.68
C LEU A 394 22.67 -1.60 24.76
N LEU A 395 23.62 -1.43 25.68
CA LEU A 395 24.44 -0.23 25.83
C LEU A 395 25.92 -0.58 25.79
N ALA A 396 26.69 0.06 24.90
CA ALA A 396 28.11 -0.20 24.69
C ALA A 396 29.03 0.85 25.34
N GLU A 397 30.31 0.50 25.52
CA GLU A 397 31.34 1.42 26.03
C GLU A 397 31.69 2.56 25.04
N PRO A 398 32.18 3.71 25.55
CA PRO A 398 32.55 4.86 24.73
C PRO A 398 33.56 4.61 23.61
N ASP A 399 34.47 3.67 23.81
CA ASP A 399 35.62 3.40 22.94
C ASP A 399 35.47 2.08 22.15
N CYS A 400 34.31 1.42 22.24
CA CYS A 400 34.05 0.17 21.55
C CYS A 400 33.48 0.46 20.15
N VAL A 401 34.27 0.18 19.11
CA VAL A 401 33.91 0.41 17.70
C VAL A 401 32.91 -0.64 17.19
N ASP A 402 32.85 -1.81 17.84
CA ASP A 402 32.05 -2.96 17.42
C ASP A 402 31.23 -3.49 18.60
N ALA A 403 30.17 -2.76 18.97
CA ALA A 403 29.18 -3.28 19.90
C ALA A 403 28.53 -4.56 19.35
N PHE A 404 28.25 -5.53 20.24
CA PHE A 404 27.65 -6.82 19.89
C PHE A 404 26.43 -6.69 18.96
N ARG A 405 26.47 -7.44 17.85
CA ARG A 405 25.38 -7.59 16.89
C ARG A 405 25.00 -9.07 16.81
N PRO A 406 23.88 -9.51 17.42
CA PRO A 406 23.47 -10.90 17.32
C PRO A 406 23.12 -11.23 15.86
N SER A 407 23.55 -12.39 15.37
CA SER A 407 23.13 -12.87 14.05
C SER A 407 21.62 -13.05 13.99
N PRO A 408 20.98 -13.00 12.81
CA PRO A 408 19.54 -13.24 12.67
C PRO A 408 19.09 -14.55 13.35
N SER A 409 19.89 -15.61 13.25
CA SER A 409 19.63 -16.89 13.93
C SER A 409 19.69 -16.79 15.45
N ALA A 410 20.62 -16.02 16.01
CA ALA A 410 20.71 -15.76 17.46
C ALA A 410 19.48 -15.00 17.95
N GLN A 411 19.03 -14.00 17.20
CA GLN A 411 17.86 -13.19 17.53
C GLN A 411 16.58 -14.02 17.47
N HIS A 412 16.42 -14.82 16.42
CA HIS A 412 15.29 -15.72 16.27
C HIS A 412 15.24 -16.74 17.41
N TYR A 413 16.38 -17.37 17.73
CA TYR A 413 16.47 -18.31 18.85
C TYR A 413 16.09 -17.64 20.18
N LEU A 414 16.60 -16.44 20.46
CA LEU A 414 16.25 -15.66 21.65
C LEU A 414 14.75 -15.30 21.69
N GLY A 415 14.18 -14.89 20.57
CA GLY A 415 12.77 -14.52 20.44
C GLY A 415 11.82 -15.69 20.70
N VAL A 416 12.12 -16.86 20.13
CA VAL A 416 11.34 -18.09 20.33
C VAL A 416 11.51 -18.62 21.75
N THR A 417 12.75 -18.70 22.24
CA THR A 417 13.06 -19.28 23.56
C THR A 417 12.49 -18.45 24.71
N LEU A 418 12.57 -17.12 24.64
CA LEU A 418 12.01 -16.23 25.66
C LEU A 418 10.49 -16.03 25.47
N GLY A 419 10.02 -15.94 24.22
CA GLY A 419 8.62 -15.74 23.89
C GLY A 419 7.73 -16.91 24.32
N GLY A 420 8.21 -18.15 24.19
CA GLY A 420 7.51 -19.34 24.69
C GLY A 420 7.40 -19.42 26.22
N LYS A 421 8.27 -18.72 26.96
CA LYS A 421 8.33 -18.74 28.44
C LYS A 421 7.62 -17.57 29.11
N LEU A 422 7.67 -16.38 28.50
CA LEU A 422 7.12 -15.15 29.06
C LEU A 422 5.64 -14.93 28.66
N GLY A 423 5.17 -15.65 27.65
CA GLY A 423 3.83 -15.48 27.06
C GLY A 423 3.71 -14.17 26.27
N PRO A 424 2.79 -14.09 25.29
CA PRO A 424 2.44 -12.81 24.69
C PRO A 424 1.82 -11.92 25.78
N ALA A 425 2.41 -10.75 26.04
CA ALA A 425 1.70 -9.73 26.79
C ALA A 425 0.42 -9.42 26.03
N SER A 426 -0.73 -9.60 26.68
CA SER A 426 -2.04 -9.34 26.11
C SER A 426 -2.09 -7.93 25.53
N MET A 427 -2.01 -7.80 24.21
CA MET A 427 -2.55 -6.63 23.53
C MET A 427 -4.06 -6.79 23.59
N VAL A 428 -4.64 -6.23 24.64
CA VAL A 428 -6.08 -5.99 24.73
C VAL A 428 -6.37 -4.81 23.82
N ASP A 429 -7.39 -4.97 22.98
CA ASP A 429 -8.06 -3.90 22.25
C ASP A 429 -8.23 -2.66 23.13
N GLU A 430 -7.64 -1.52 22.77
CA GLU A 430 -8.22 -0.19 23.03
C GLU A 430 -7.42 0.90 22.31
N VAL A 431 -8.02 1.36 21.20
CA VAL A 431 -7.78 2.65 20.58
C VAL A 431 -8.27 3.72 21.58
N ALA A 432 -7.35 4.34 22.31
CA ALA A 432 -7.68 5.46 23.19
C ALA A 432 -7.65 6.78 22.41
N GLU A 433 -8.82 7.41 22.36
CA GLU A 433 -9.11 8.73 21.81
C GLU A 433 -8.21 9.84 22.37
N ASP A 434 -7.76 10.74 21.49
CA ASP A 434 -7.69 12.17 21.81
C ASP A 434 -8.01 12.98 20.54
N LYS A 435 -9.13 13.71 20.55
CA LYS A 435 -9.53 14.66 19.48
C LYS A 435 -8.78 15.99 19.67
N PRO A 436 -8.40 16.67 18.57
CA PRO A 436 -9.17 17.88 18.27
C PRO A 436 -9.53 18.07 16.79
N LEU A 437 -10.75 18.58 16.62
CA LEU A 437 -11.40 19.38 15.57
C LEU A 437 -11.00 19.30 14.07
N ALA A 438 -12.02 18.92 13.30
CA ALA A 438 -12.51 19.48 12.02
C ALA A 438 -11.63 19.45 10.76
N ARG A 439 -11.78 18.32 10.04
CA ARG A 439 -11.96 18.12 8.59
C ARG A 439 -11.14 18.98 7.60
N GLU A 440 -10.16 18.31 6.99
CA GLU A 440 -9.98 18.27 5.54
C GLU A 440 -9.53 16.85 5.13
N MET A 441 -10.13 16.33 4.06
CA MET A 441 -10.07 14.94 3.61
C MET A 441 -8.66 14.45 3.22
N GLU A 442 -8.47 13.12 3.36
CA GLU A 442 -7.34 12.26 2.95
C GLU A 442 -6.07 12.32 3.81
N LYS A 443 -6.09 11.59 4.94
CA LYS A 443 -4.90 10.91 5.50
C LYS A 443 -5.23 9.43 5.66
N GLY A 444 -4.32 8.56 5.20
CA GLY A 444 -4.39 7.12 5.38
C GLY A 444 -4.52 6.34 4.07
N ILE A 445 -3.42 6.20 3.32
CA ILE A 445 -3.31 5.11 2.35
C ILE A 445 -2.01 4.36 2.61
N GLU A 446 -1.99 3.63 3.73
CA GLU A 446 -1.02 2.55 3.93
C GLU A 446 -1.54 1.29 3.22
N GLY A 447 -0.61 0.54 2.61
CA GLY A 447 -0.87 -0.75 1.94
C GLY A 447 -1.29 -0.64 0.48
N TYR A 448 -0.40 -0.28 -0.44
CA TYR A 448 -0.68 -0.47 -1.86
C TYR A 448 -0.35 -1.91 -2.27
N VAL A 449 -1.38 -2.58 -2.79
CA VAL A 449 -1.35 -3.94 -3.32
C VAL A 449 -0.88 -3.90 -4.77
N LEU A 450 -0.20 -4.95 -5.24
CA LEU A 450 0.33 -5.17 -6.61
C LEU A 450 -0.74 -4.96 -7.70
N ASP A 451 -1.00 -3.70 -8.05
CA ASP A 451 -1.82 -3.27 -9.18
C ASP A 451 -0.92 -3.02 -10.39
N ASN A 452 -1.50 -3.02 -11.61
CA ASN A 452 -0.85 -2.60 -12.88
C ASN A 452 -0.40 -1.11 -12.90
N MET A 453 -0.08 -0.54 -11.74
CA MET A 453 0.59 0.74 -11.56
C MET A 453 2.12 0.59 -11.52
N GLU A 454 2.70 -0.62 -11.58
CA GLU A 454 4.17 -0.85 -11.54
C GLU A 454 4.92 0.14 -12.45
N GLY A 455 4.56 0.23 -13.73
CA GLY A 455 5.20 1.19 -14.65
C GLY A 455 5.03 2.67 -14.26
N ALA A 456 3.91 3.06 -13.63
CA ALA A 456 3.70 4.43 -13.17
C ALA A 456 4.46 4.73 -11.86
N ILE A 457 4.63 3.71 -11.02
CA ILE A 457 5.35 3.80 -9.74
C ILE A 457 6.85 3.76 -9.98
N ASP A 458 7.34 2.90 -10.87
CA ASP A 458 8.76 2.87 -11.27
C ASP A 458 9.18 4.20 -11.90
N GLN A 459 8.32 4.77 -12.75
CA GLN A 459 8.52 6.11 -13.28
C GLN A 459 8.52 7.17 -12.16
N ALA A 460 7.63 7.06 -11.17
CA ALA A 460 7.61 7.97 -10.02
C ALA A 460 8.88 7.88 -9.16
N VAL A 461 9.35 6.65 -8.88
CA VAL A 461 10.59 6.37 -8.14
C VAL A 461 11.79 6.94 -8.89
N PHE A 462 11.88 6.69 -10.20
CA PHE A 462 12.93 7.23 -11.05
C PHE A 462 12.92 8.77 -11.07
N LEU A 463 11.74 9.38 -11.25
CA LEU A 463 11.59 10.83 -11.34
C LEU A 463 11.73 11.54 -9.99
N ALA A 464 11.62 10.84 -8.86
CA ALA A 464 11.87 11.41 -7.52
C ALA A 464 13.30 11.95 -7.36
N GLY A 465 14.26 11.35 -8.06
CA GLY A 465 15.67 11.75 -8.09
C GLY A 465 16.01 12.85 -9.09
N VAL A 466 15.06 13.29 -9.93
CA VAL A 466 15.29 14.26 -11.01
C VAL A 466 14.70 15.63 -10.64
N ASP A 467 15.49 16.69 -10.79
CA ASP A 467 15.09 18.06 -10.48
C ASP A 467 14.30 18.71 -11.64
N MET A 468 13.13 18.16 -11.96
CA MET A 468 12.24 18.66 -13.04
C MET A 468 10.76 18.59 -12.66
N PRO A 469 9.89 19.44 -13.27
CA PRO A 469 8.45 19.31 -13.12
C PRO A 469 7.93 18.01 -13.76
N VAL A 470 7.06 17.28 -13.04
CA VAL A 470 6.51 15.99 -13.47
C VAL A 470 5.02 16.12 -13.77
N ALA A 471 4.56 15.63 -14.92
CA ALA A 471 3.13 15.49 -15.20
C ALA A 471 2.65 14.10 -14.76
N VAL A 472 1.52 14.04 -14.06
CA VAL A 472 0.80 12.79 -13.79
C VAL A 472 -0.54 12.86 -14.49
N ILE A 473 -0.75 11.96 -15.44
CA ILE A 473 -1.86 11.99 -16.40
C ILE A 473 -2.75 10.78 -16.16
N GLY A 474 -4.07 10.96 -16.15
CA GLY A 474 -5.02 9.87 -16.05
C GLY A 474 -6.41 10.36 -15.69
N ALA A 475 -7.42 9.52 -15.92
CA ALA A 475 -8.82 9.87 -15.69
C ALA A 475 -9.11 10.30 -14.23
N ARG A 476 -10.26 10.93 -13.98
CA ARG A 476 -10.68 11.32 -12.62
C ARG A 476 -10.77 10.06 -11.74
N GLY A 477 -10.23 10.13 -10.52
CA GLY A 477 -10.33 9.04 -9.55
C GLY A 477 -9.35 7.86 -9.74
N THR A 478 -8.38 7.94 -10.65
CA THR A 478 -7.41 6.85 -10.90
C THR A 478 -6.27 6.76 -9.87
N GLY A 479 -6.25 7.63 -8.85
CA GLY A 479 -5.19 7.65 -7.84
C GLY A 479 -3.96 8.51 -8.20
N LYS A 480 -4.07 9.50 -9.09
CA LYS A 480 -2.94 10.38 -9.47
C LYS A 480 -2.20 11.04 -8.28
N MET A 481 -2.93 11.36 -7.21
CA MET A 481 -2.33 11.93 -6.00
C MET A 481 -1.38 10.95 -5.30
N TYR A 482 -1.64 9.65 -5.40
CA TYR A 482 -0.75 8.64 -4.84
C TYR A 482 0.61 8.64 -5.54
N VAL A 483 0.63 8.72 -6.87
CA VAL A 483 1.87 8.82 -7.64
C VAL A 483 2.70 10.02 -7.19
N ALA A 484 2.06 11.18 -6.97
CA ALA A 484 2.73 12.36 -6.42
C ALA A 484 3.23 12.18 -4.97
N GLN A 485 2.58 11.33 -4.18
CA GLN A 485 3.04 10.96 -2.84
C GLN A 485 4.25 10.03 -2.86
N VAL A 486 4.30 9.09 -3.82
CA VAL A 486 5.48 8.24 -4.05
C VAL A 486 6.68 9.09 -4.41
N ILE A 487 6.52 10.03 -5.37
CA ILE A 487 7.58 11.00 -5.72
C ILE A 487 8.12 11.71 -4.48
N ASN A 488 7.24 12.16 -3.58
CA ASN A 488 7.65 12.85 -2.36
C ASN A 488 8.36 11.93 -1.34
N THR A 489 7.90 10.69 -1.20
CA THR A 489 8.43 9.73 -0.22
C THR A 489 9.82 9.24 -0.63
N GLU A 490 9.99 8.85 -1.89
CA GLU A 490 11.29 8.43 -2.45
C GLU A 490 12.31 9.57 -2.48
N ALA A 491 11.82 10.81 -2.60
CA ALA A 491 12.60 12.02 -2.46
C ALA A 491 13.11 12.33 -1.04
N GLY A 492 12.73 11.52 -0.04
CA GLY A 492 13.08 11.70 1.38
C GLY A 492 12.17 12.66 2.15
N GLY A 493 11.02 13.06 1.59
CA GLY A 493 10.04 13.93 2.25
C GLY A 493 8.97 13.13 3.02
N ALA A 494 8.51 13.67 4.15
CA ALA A 494 7.38 13.09 4.88
C ALA A 494 6.06 13.35 4.14
N ALA A 495 5.02 12.54 4.37
CA ALA A 495 3.71 12.73 3.73
C ALA A 495 3.08 14.10 4.04
N ALA A 496 3.43 14.73 5.17
CA ALA A 496 3.00 16.09 5.55
C ALA A 496 3.72 17.21 4.78
N ASP A 497 4.80 16.89 4.04
CA ASP A 497 5.60 17.86 3.32
C ASP A 497 5.03 18.22 1.94
N ILE A 498 3.96 17.55 1.51
CA ILE A 498 3.29 17.85 0.24
C ILE A 498 2.40 19.09 0.40
N LEU A 499 2.71 20.15 -0.35
CA LEU A 499 1.83 21.30 -0.53
C LEU A 499 0.90 21.03 -1.72
N ARG A 500 -0.41 21.21 -1.54
CA ARG A 500 -1.42 20.95 -2.56
C ARG A 500 -2.09 22.25 -2.97
N LEU A 501 -2.22 22.48 -4.27
CA LEU A 501 -2.93 23.62 -4.82
C LEU A 501 -4.00 23.14 -5.80
N ASP A 502 -5.27 23.24 -5.40
CA ASP A 502 -6.40 22.91 -6.29
C ASP A 502 -6.74 24.10 -7.19
N CYS A 503 -6.36 24.01 -8.47
CA CYS A 503 -6.55 25.09 -9.43
C CYS A 503 -8.04 25.31 -9.77
N ARG A 504 -8.93 24.37 -9.45
CA ARG A 504 -10.39 24.48 -9.67
C ARG A 504 -11.04 25.54 -8.81
N ALA A 505 -10.46 25.83 -7.64
CA ALA A 505 -11.04 26.75 -6.67
C ALA A 505 -10.95 28.23 -7.10
N TYR A 506 -10.06 28.55 -8.05
CA TYR A 506 -9.80 29.94 -8.42
C TYR A 506 -10.66 30.41 -9.59
N ARG A 507 -11.78 31.07 -9.26
CA ARG A 507 -12.65 31.71 -10.26
C ARG A 507 -12.05 32.98 -10.84
N ASN A 508 -11.30 33.75 -10.03
CA ASN A 508 -10.67 34.98 -10.46
C ASN A 508 -9.16 34.82 -10.64
N ARG A 509 -8.60 35.70 -11.47
CA ARG A 509 -7.20 35.64 -11.87
C ARG A 509 -6.23 36.11 -10.79
N ALA A 510 -6.59 37.16 -10.06
CA ALA A 510 -5.72 37.79 -9.08
C ALA A 510 -5.48 36.87 -7.88
N ASP A 511 -6.51 36.18 -7.41
CA ASP A 511 -6.41 35.25 -6.29
C ASP A 511 -5.64 34.00 -6.69
N ALA A 512 -5.87 33.48 -7.92
CA ALA A 512 -5.09 32.37 -8.45
C ALA A 512 -3.59 32.68 -8.40
N LEU A 513 -3.19 33.84 -8.93
CA LEU A 513 -1.78 34.23 -8.99
C LEU A 513 -1.20 34.44 -7.58
N ARG A 514 -1.92 35.14 -6.68
CA ARG A 514 -1.43 35.38 -5.31
C ARG A 514 -1.20 34.08 -4.55
N ASN A 515 -2.15 33.14 -4.60
CA ASN A 515 -2.02 31.86 -3.90
C ASN A 515 -0.94 30.95 -4.52
N ILE A 516 -0.81 30.94 -5.85
CA ILE A 516 0.27 30.22 -6.53
C ILE A 516 1.64 30.76 -6.08
N VAL A 517 1.81 32.09 -6.04
CA VAL A 517 3.06 32.71 -5.59
C VAL A 517 3.37 32.36 -4.14
N GLN A 518 2.39 32.46 -3.24
CA GLN A 518 2.57 32.09 -1.83
C GLN A 518 2.94 30.61 -1.66
N ALA A 519 2.30 29.72 -2.43
CA ALA A 519 2.60 28.29 -2.39
C ALA A 519 4.01 27.97 -2.92
N LEU A 520 4.48 28.69 -3.94
CA LEU A 520 5.83 28.58 -4.50
C LEU A 520 6.91 29.13 -3.55
N GLU A 521 6.61 30.16 -2.76
CA GLU A 521 7.52 30.68 -1.75
C GLU A 521 7.59 29.77 -0.51
N ALA A 522 6.47 29.10 -0.16
CA ALA A 522 6.38 28.19 0.97
C ALA A 522 6.88 26.76 0.69
N SER A 523 7.28 26.44 -0.55
CA SER A 523 7.62 25.07 -0.98
C SER A 523 9.07 24.66 -0.75
N ALA A 524 9.83 25.39 0.06
CA ALA A 524 11.24 25.09 0.31
C ALA A 524 11.45 23.67 0.85
N GLY A 525 12.18 22.84 0.08
CA GLY A 525 12.45 21.44 0.40
C GLY A 525 11.23 20.51 0.26
N ARG A 526 10.11 21.01 -0.27
CA ARG A 526 8.81 20.34 -0.31
C ARG A 526 8.39 19.98 -1.74
N THR A 527 7.37 19.13 -1.84
CA THR A 527 6.72 18.80 -3.12
C THR A 527 5.44 19.62 -3.26
N LEU A 528 5.37 20.48 -4.28
CA LEU A 528 4.19 21.26 -4.60
C LEU A 528 3.40 20.60 -5.74
N VAL A 529 2.15 20.27 -5.47
CA VAL A 529 1.25 19.54 -6.38
C VAL A 529 0.16 20.48 -6.90
N PHE A 530 0.14 20.71 -8.22
CA PHE A 530 -0.88 21.46 -8.92
C PHE A 530 -1.97 20.51 -9.43
N LYS A 531 -3.17 20.59 -8.85
CA LYS A 531 -4.30 19.77 -9.29
C LYS A 531 -5.11 20.51 -10.36
N SER A 532 -5.20 19.92 -11.56
CA SER A 532 -5.92 20.48 -12.72
C SER A 532 -5.44 21.88 -13.18
N PRO A 533 -4.13 22.11 -13.43
CA PRO A 533 -3.61 23.43 -13.81
C PRO A 533 -4.10 23.95 -15.17
N HIS A 534 -4.59 23.07 -16.05
CA HIS A 534 -5.28 23.44 -17.31
C HIS A 534 -6.58 24.23 -17.07
N LEU A 535 -7.15 24.22 -15.87
CA LEU A 535 -8.35 25.00 -15.55
C LEU A 535 -8.05 26.44 -15.13
N LEU A 536 -6.77 26.82 -15.02
CA LEU A 536 -6.38 28.20 -14.76
C LEU A 536 -6.64 29.06 -16.01
N HIS A 537 -6.91 30.35 -15.81
CA HIS A 537 -6.95 31.32 -16.90
C HIS A 537 -5.64 31.31 -17.73
N ALA A 538 -5.73 31.41 -19.06
CA ALA A 538 -4.58 31.29 -19.97
C ALA A 538 -3.41 32.22 -19.61
N GLU A 539 -3.68 33.46 -19.20
CA GLU A 539 -2.62 34.38 -18.79
C GLU A 539 -1.97 34.00 -17.45
N THR A 540 -2.70 33.33 -16.55
CA THR A 540 -2.13 32.73 -15.34
C THR A 540 -1.29 31.52 -15.67
N GLN A 541 -1.74 30.68 -16.62
CA GLN A 541 -0.95 29.54 -17.12
C GLN A 541 0.39 29.99 -17.72
N GLY A 542 0.38 31.02 -18.57
CA GLY A 542 1.60 31.58 -19.16
C GLY A 542 2.56 32.18 -18.13
N ARG A 543 2.04 32.82 -17.07
CA ARG A 543 2.88 33.31 -15.96
C ARG A 543 3.45 32.16 -15.13
N LEU A 544 2.63 31.16 -14.80
CA LEU A 544 3.09 29.96 -14.10
C LEU A 544 4.18 29.25 -14.89
N ALA A 545 4.02 29.08 -16.20
CA ALA A 545 5.02 28.49 -17.08
C ALA A 545 6.35 29.26 -17.00
N ARG A 546 6.30 30.59 -17.08
CA ARG A 546 7.51 31.42 -16.93
C ARG A 546 8.19 31.20 -15.59
N ILE A 547 7.43 31.26 -14.49
CA ILE A 547 7.97 31.13 -13.12
C ILE A 547 8.62 29.75 -12.91
N LEU A 548 7.96 28.68 -13.37
CA LEU A 548 8.48 27.31 -13.24
C LEU A 548 9.74 27.10 -14.10
N SER A 549 9.77 27.62 -15.33
CA SER A 549 10.93 27.52 -16.21
C SER A 549 12.14 28.30 -15.71
N THR A 550 11.94 29.54 -15.24
CA THR A 550 13.06 30.40 -14.81
C THR A 550 13.45 30.20 -13.35
N ARG A 551 12.61 29.51 -12.55
CA ARG A 551 12.69 29.43 -11.08
C ARG A 551 12.91 30.78 -10.41
N THR A 552 12.35 31.82 -11.01
CA THR A 552 12.47 33.19 -10.51
C THR A 552 11.11 33.85 -10.42
N LEU A 553 10.92 34.59 -9.33
CA LEU A 553 9.74 35.37 -9.09
C LEU A 553 10.06 36.85 -9.25
N THR A 554 9.41 37.51 -10.22
CA THR A 554 9.46 38.96 -10.42
C THR A 554 8.32 39.64 -9.68
N GLY A 555 8.63 40.37 -8.61
CA GLY A 555 7.68 41.15 -7.83
C GLY A 555 8.09 42.63 -7.70
N GLU A 556 7.34 43.39 -6.89
CA GLU A 556 7.58 44.83 -6.67
C GLU A 556 8.96 45.14 -6.06
N ARG A 557 9.57 44.18 -5.37
CA ARG A 557 10.91 44.28 -4.76
C ARG A 557 12.05 43.82 -5.67
N GLY A 558 11.77 43.50 -6.93
CA GLY A 558 12.75 42.95 -7.89
C GLY A 558 12.59 41.44 -8.12
N SER A 559 13.48 40.86 -8.93
CA SER A 559 13.50 39.43 -9.23
C SER A 559 14.33 38.68 -8.20
N HIS A 560 13.80 37.59 -7.65
CA HIS A 560 14.54 36.67 -6.78
C HIS A 560 14.31 35.21 -7.18
N TYR A 561 15.22 34.32 -6.76
CA TYR A 561 15.10 32.89 -7.01
C TYR A 561 14.11 32.23 -6.05
N LEU A 562 13.30 31.33 -6.57
CA LEU A 562 12.42 30.48 -5.76
C LEU A 562 13.25 29.46 -4.97
N PRO A 563 12.79 29.04 -3.78
CA PRO A 563 13.42 27.98 -3.04
C PRO A 563 13.37 26.66 -3.82
N GLN A 564 14.32 25.76 -3.56
CA GLN A 564 14.33 24.46 -4.20
C GLN A 564 13.09 23.65 -3.79
N ALA A 565 12.30 23.25 -4.78
CA ALA A 565 11.05 22.51 -4.59
C ALA A 565 10.81 21.59 -5.78
N ARG A 566 10.07 20.51 -5.55
CA ARG A 566 9.61 19.61 -6.62
C ARG A 566 8.22 20.03 -7.07
N TYR A 567 7.97 20.00 -8.37
CA TYR A 567 6.70 20.42 -8.94
C TYR A 567 6.01 19.25 -9.63
N VAL A 568 4.76 18.96 -9.25
CA VAL A 568 3.97 17.88 -9.87
C VAL A 568 2.64 18.44 -10.36
N GLY A 569 2.31 18.22 -11.62
CA GLY A 569 1.04 18.63 -12.23
C GLY A 569 0.12 17.43 -12.48
N LEU A 570 -1.12 17.49 -11.98
CA LEU A 570 -2.11 16.41 -12.18
C LEU A 570 -3.08 16.80 -13.31
N PHE A 571 -3.11 15.99 -14.37
CA PHE A 571 -3.91 16.21 -15.57
C PHE A 571 -4.91 15.07 -15.81
N PRO A 572 -6.10 15.36 -16.36
CA PRO A 572 -7.12 14.35 -16.65
C PRO A 572 -6.82 13.52 -17.90
N GLU A 573 -6.13 14.12 -18.87
CA GLU A 573 -5.84 13.57 -20.20
C GLU A 573 -4.48 14.06 -20.69
N SER A 574 -4.03 13.59 -21.87
CA SER A 574 -2.73 13.95 -22.43
C SER A 574 -2.57 15.47 -22.58
N LEU A 575 -1.36 15.97 -22.35
CA LEU A 575 -1.06 17.40 -22.49
C LEU A 575 -1.35 17.89 -23.91
N GLU A 576 -1.06 17.08 -24.92
CA GLU A 576 -1.35 17.35 -26.33
C GLU A 576 -2.86 17.54 -26.59
N ALA A 577 -3.71 16.67 -26.03
CA ALA A 577 -5.16 16.80 -26.19
C ALA A 577 -5.68 18.09 -25.55
N LEU A 578 -5.16 18.47 -24.38
CA LEU A 578 -5.53 19.71 -23.69
C LEU A 578 -5.07 20.96 -24.44
N VAL A 579 -3.88 20.92 -25.05
CA VAL A 579 -3.37 21.99 -25.91
C VAL A 579 -4.24 22.14 -27.16
N ASN A 580 -4.56 21.03 -27.83
CA ASN A 580 -5.37 21.04 -29.05
C ASN A 580 -6.79 21.58 -28.82
N ARG A 581 -7.35 21.41 -27.61
CA ARG A 581 -8.64 22.00 -27.19
C ARG A 581 -8.56 23.45 -26.74
N GLY A 582 -7.36 24.03 -26.64
CA GLY A 582 -7.14 25.39 -26.13
C GLY A 582 -7.33 25.53 -24.62
N GLU A 583 -7.38 24.42 -23.88
CA GLU A 583 -7.52 24.41 -22.42
C GLU A 583 -6.16 24.54 -21.72
N LEU A 584 -5.07 24.16 -22.38
CA LEU A 584 -3.71 24.26 -21.84
C LEU A 584 -2.80 25.09 -22.76
N ASP A 585 -2.13 26.11 -22.20
CA ASP A 585 -1.13 26.91 -22.90
C ASP A 585 0.10 26.06 -23.22
N GLU A 586 0.55 26.11 -24.48
CA GLU A 586 1.70 25.34 -24.98
C GLU A 586 2.96 25.51 -24.14
N ARG A 587 3.19 26.71 -23.58
CA ARG A 587 4.36 26.97 -22.73
C ARG A 587 4.27 26.22 -21.42
N LEU A 588 3.08 26.15 -20.81
CA LEU A 588 2.87 25.40 -19.57
C LEU A 588 2.92 23.90 -19.83
N ALA A 589 2.37 23.44 -20.96
CA ALA A 589 2.51 22.06 -21.39
C ALA A 589 3.99 21.68 -21.54
N GLY A 590 4.80 22.53 -22.18
CA GLY A 590 6.23 22.32 -22.37
C GLY A 590 7.03 22.20 -21.07
N VAL A 591 6.61 22.88 -19.99
CA VAL A 591 7.24 22.75 -18.66
C VAL A 591 7.06 21.36 -18.06
N PHE A 592 5.91 20.74 -18.27
CA PHE A 592 5.56 19.43 -17.71
C PHE A 592 5.78 18.26 -18.69
N ALA A 593 6.09 18.53 -19.96
CA ALA A 593 6.17 17.54 -21.03
C ALA A 593 7.38 16.59 -20.95
N GLY A 594 8.34 16.83 -20.05
CA GLY A 594 9.62 16.12 -20.06
C GLY A 594 9.48 14.60 -19.88
N TYR A 595 8.75 14.13 -18.88
CA TYR A 595 8.47 12.69 -18.67
C TYR A 595 7.10 12.51 -17.99
N PRO A 596 6.00 12.48 -18.75
CA PRO A 596 4.66 12.35 -18.19
C PRO A 596 4.38 10.91 -17.73
N ILE A 597 3.95 10.76 -16.47
CA ILE A 597 3.53 9.49 -15.89
C ILE A 597 2.07 9.21 -16.26
N GLN A 598 1.81 8.08 -16.90
CA GLN A 598 0.45 7.64 -17.26
C GLN A 598 -0.14 6.73 -16.19
N VAL A 599 -1.31 7.11 -15.67
CA VAL A 599 -2.03 6.40 -14.62
C VAL A 599 -3.27 5.74 -15.24
N PRO A 600 -3.27 4.41 -15.45
CA PRO A 600 -4.34 3.73 -16.18
C PRO A 600 -5.68 3.82 -15.43
N PRO A 601 -6.84 3.85 -16.09
CA PRO A 601 -8.13 3.78 -15.41
C PRO A 601 -8.35 2.41 -14.73
N LEU A 602 -9.24 2.35 -13.74
CA LEU A 602 -9.53 1.18 -12.92
C LEU A 602 -10.09 0.01 -13.76
N ARG A 603 -10.82 0.29 -14.84
CA ARG A 603 -11.25 -0.73 -15.82
C ARG A 603 -10.10 -1.46 -16.50
N ASP A 604 -8.96 -0.80 -16.71
CA ASP A 604 -7.75 -1.40 -17.29
C ASP A 604 -6.93 -2.14 -16.19
N ARG A 605 -7.45 -2.13 -14.94
CA ARG A 605 -6.89 -2.77 -13.75
C ARG A 605 -7.88 -3.82 -13.20
N GLY A 606 -8.45 -4.66 -14.06
CA GLY A 606 -9.55 -5.58 -13.69
C GLY A 606 -9.34 -6.41 -12.40
N ARG A 607 -8.11 -6.87 -12.12
CA ARG A 607 -7.76 -7.61 -10.88
C ARG A 607 -7.65 -6.73 -9.63
N ALA A 608 -7.49 -5.43 -9.79
CA ALA A 608 -7.41 -4.44 -8.71
C ALA A 608 -8.79 -4.05 -8.18
N VAL A 609 -9.85 -4.19 -8.99
CA VAL A 609 -11.22 -3.76 -8.66
C VAL A 609 -11.69 -4.34 -7.33
N LEU A 610 -11.65 -5.67 -7.16
CA LEU A 610 -12.10 -6.29 -5.91
C LEU A 610 -11.20 -5.99 -4.73
N ARG A 611 -9.89 -5.88 -4.95
CA ARG A 611 -8.95 -5.59 -3.86
C ARG A 611 -9.15 -4.17 -3.33
N TRP A 612 -9.36 -3.21 -4.24
CA TRP A 612 -9.78 -1.87 -3.84
C TRP A 612 -11.14 -1.87 -3.18
N ALA A 613 -12.12 -2.62 -3.70
CA ALA A 613 -13.45 -2.68 -3.10
C ALA A 613 -13.39 -3.20 -1.66
N HIS A 614 -12.68 -4.30 -1.41
CA HIS A 614 -12.51 -4.89 -0.07
C HIS A 614 -11.74 -3.95 0.87
N LYS A 615 -10.65 -3.35 0.39
CA LYS A 615 -9.88 -2.39 1.19
C LYS A 615 -10.70 -1.14 1.55
N ILE A 616 -11.45 -0.61 0.59
CA ILE A 616 -12.34 0.53 0.80
C ILE A 616 -13.45 0.16 1.77
N LEU A 617 -14.02 -1.05 1.63
CA LEU A 617 -15.05 -1.55 2.54
C LEU A 617 -14.55 -1.59 3.98
N GLU A 618 -13.37 -2.16 4.21
CA GLU A 618 -12.75 -2.21 5.54
C GLU A 618 -12.53 -0.80 6.11
N GLN A 619 -11.95 0.11 5.33
CA GLN A 619 -11.70 1.51 5.75
C GLN A 619 -12.98 2.28 6.07
N GLU A 620 -13.99 2.22 5.19
CA GLU A 620 -15.23 2.96 5.37
C GLU A 620 -16.12 2.32 6.45
N ALA A 621 -16.07 0.99 6.62
CA ALA A 621 -16.76 0.30 7.71
C ALA A 621 -16.16 0.67 9.08
N GLU A 622 -14.83 0.73 9.20
CA GLU A 622 -14.15 1.22 10.41
C GLU A 622 -14.52 2.68 10.70
N HIS A 623 -14.50 3.55 9.69
CA HIS A 623 -14.87 4.96 9.85
C HIS A 623 -16.33 5.19 10.27
N LEU A 624 -17.24 4.32 9.85
CA LEU A 624 -18.67 4.40 10.15
C LEU A 624 -19.09 3.55 11.36
N ASP A 625 -18.13 2.88 12.04
CA ASP A 625 -18.35 1.94 13.14
C ASP A 625 -19.37 0.83 12.79
N ARG A 626 -19.21 0.24 11.60
CA ARG A 626 -20.09 -0.81 11.06
C ARG A 626 -19.37 -2.16 11.02
N ARG A 627 -20.07 -3.21 11.45
CA ARG A 627 -19.60 -4.61 11.32
C ARG A 627 -20.04 -5.19 9.99
N VAL A 628 -19.09 -5.35 9.07
CA VAL A 628 -19.30 -5.98 7.76
C VAL A 628 -18.15 -6.95 7.48
N LEU A 629 -18.48 -8.15 7.01
CA LEU A 629 -17.55 -9.25 6.76
C LEU A 629 -17.01 -9.27 5.32
N GLY A 630 -17.72 -8.66 4.37
CA GLY A 630 -17.30 -8.62 2.96
C GLY A 630 -18.45 -8.43 1.98
N PHE A 631 -18.17 -8.69 0.71
CA PHE A 631 -19.14 -8.73 -0.37
C PHE A 631 -19.65 -10.15 -0.61
N THR A 632 -20.91 -10.29 -1.00
CA THR A 632 -21.42 -11.56 -1.54
C THR A 632 -20.78 -11.87 -2.91
N ALA A 633 -20.73 -13.15 -3.30
CA ALA A 633 -20.14 -13.55 -4.59
C ALA A 633 -20.77 -12.84 -5.80
N ASP A 634 -22.08 -12.62 -5.75
CA ASP A 634 -22.80 -11.88 -6.80
C ASP A 634 -22.43 -10.39 -6.81
N ALA A 635 -22.17 -9.80 -5.63
CA ALA A 635 -21.71 -8.41 -5.51
C ALA A 635 -20.29 -8.25 -6.06
N GLU A 636 -19.40 -9.18 -5.76
CA GLU A 636 -18.05 -9.20 -6.32
C GLU A 636 -18.08 -9.31 -7.85
N GLN A 637 -18.92 -10.18 -8.39
CA GLN A 637 -19.09 -10.31 -9.83
C GLN A 637 -19.62 -9.01 -10.46
N ALA A 638 -20.61 -8.36 -9.83
CA ALA A 638 -21.16 -7.09 -10.31
C ALA A 638 -20.11 -5.97 -10.28
N LEU A 639 -19.30 -5.88 -9.23
CA LEU A 639 -18.19 -4.93 -9.11
C LEU A 639 -17.14 -5.13 -10.22
N GLN A 640 -16.78 -6.38 -10.55
CA GLN A 640 -15.81 -6.68 -11.61
C GLN A 640 -16.31 -6.33 -13.02
N GLN A 641 -17.61 -6.50 -13.27
CA GLN A 641 -18.23 -6.22 -14.57
C GLN A 641 -18.52 -4.72 -14.78
N TYR A 642 -18.44 -3.93 -13.71
CA TYR A 642 -18.68 -2.51 -13.76
C TYR A 642 -17.54 -1.74 -14.46
N HIS A 643 -17.87 -0.72 -15.27
CA HIS A 643 -16.89 -0.02 -16.12
C HIS A 643 -16.03 1.02 -15.39
N TRP A 644 -16.35 1.31 -14.12
CA TRP A 644 -15.64 2.27 -13.25
C TRP A 644 -15.26 3.61 -13.91
N PRO A 645 -16.20 4.34 -14.55
CA PRO A 645 -15.94 5.64 -15.17
C PRO A 645 -15.34 6.69 -14.21
N GLY A 646 -15.71 6.67 -12.94
CA GLY A 646 -15.14 7.50 -11.87
C GLY A 646 -14.04 6.80 -11.05
N ASN A 647 -13.63 5.60 -11.45
CA ASN A 647 -12.50 4.84 -10.92
C ASN A 647 -12.60 4.61 -9.40
N ILE A 648 -11.49 4.75 -8.66
CA ILE A 648 -11.42 4.45 -7.22
C ILE A 648 -12.29 5.43 -6.41
N SER A 649 -12.45 6.67 -6.88
CA SER A 649 -13.34 7.64 -6.22
C SER A 649 -14.80 7.20 -6.27
N GLU A 650 -15.27 6.76 -7.45
CA GLU A 650 -16.61 6.20 -7.62
C GLU A 650 -16.84 4.96 -6.77
N MET A 651 -15.86 4.04 -6.76
CA MET A 651 -15.93 2.85 -5.92
C MET A 651 -16.05 3.17 -4.43
N ARG A 652 -15.29 4.15 -3.94
CA ARG A 652 -15.38 4.57 -2.53
C ARG A 652 -16.74 5.14 -2.18
N ASP A 653 -17.30 5.97 -3.04
CA ASP A 653 -18.63 6.52 -2.82
C ASP A 653 -19.71 5.42 -2.91
N MET A 654 -19.59 4.48 -3.86
CA MET A 654 -20.48 3.32 -3.98
C MET A 654 -20.49 2.44 -2.73
N VAL A 655 -19.32 2.10 -2.21
CA VAL A 655 -19.19 1.28 -1.01
C VAL A 655 -19.69 2.02 0.23
N ARG A 656 -19.42 3.32 0.35
CA ARG A 656 -19.93 4.15 1.46
C ARG A 656 -21.46 4.20 1.46
N GLU A 657 -22.07 4.42 0.30
CA GLU A 657 -23.54 4.40 0.16
C GLU A 657 -24.12 3.02 0.50
N ALA A 658 -23.49 1.94 0.03
CA ALA A 658 -23.93 0.59 0.35
C ALA A 658 -23.87 0.28 1.86
N LEU A 659 -22.82 0.76 2.56
CA LEU A 659 -22.71 0.67 4.01
C LEU A 659 -23.80 1.47 4.74
N GLY A 660 -24.24 2.59 4.17
CA GLY A 660 -25.36 3.39 4.68
C GLY A 660 -26.72 2.68 4.53
N ARG A 661 -26.90 1.88 3.47
CA ARG A 661 -28.15 1.21 3.11
C ARG A 661 -28.31 -0.19 3.72
N THR A 662 -27.22 -0.93 3.83
CA THR A 662 -27.26 -2.32 4.32
C THR A 662 -27.47 -2.35 5.83
N GLU A 663 -28.18 -3.35 6.36
CA GLU A 663 -28.22 -3.68 7.80
C GLU A 663 -27.51 -5.02 8.09
N ASN A 664 -26.98 -5.67 7.05
CA ASN A 664 -26.44 -7.03 7.11
C ASN A 664 -24.91 -7.04 7.19
N GLU A 665 -24.34 -8.19 7.58
CA GLU A 665 -22.90 -8.41 7.64
C GLU A 665 -22.26 -8.61 6.24
N TRP A 666 -23.06 -8.81 5.19
CA TRP A 666 -22.58 -9.02 3.82
C TRP A 666 -23.23 -8.03 2.85
N VAL A 667 -22.41 -7.35 2.06
CA VAL A 667 -22.88 -6.38 1.06
C VAL A 667 -23.33 -7.11 -0.22
N THR A 668 -24.54 -6.80 -0.67
CA THR A 668 -25.18 -7.42 -1.84
C THR A 668 -25.13 -6.50 -3.07
N PRO A 669 -25.38 -7.02 -4.30
CA PRO A 669 -25.46 -6.17 -5.50
C PRO A 669 -26.54 -5.09 -5.40
N VAL A 670 -27.59 -5.35 -4.61
CA VAL A 670 -28.71 -4.41 -4.39
C VAL A 670 -28.24 -3.26 -3.52
N ASP A 671 -27.49 -3.54 -2.45
CA ASP A 671 -26.92 -2.49 -1.58
C ASP A 671 -25.99 -1.56 -2.36
N LEU A 672 -25.22 -2.11 -3.31
CA LEU A 672 -24.30 -1.39 -4.19
C LEU A 672 -25.00 -0.63 -5.33
N GLY A 673 -26.29 -0.82 -5.56
CA GLY A 673 -27.02 -0.19 -6.67
C GLY A 673 -26.58 -0.68 -8.06
N VAL A 674 -25.89 -1.82 -8.15
CA VAL A 674 -25.38 -2.41 -9.42
C VAL A 674 -26.16 -3.65 -9.85
N PHE A 675 -27.30 -3.93 -9.22
CA PHE A 675 -28.15 -5.06 -9.57
C PHE A 675 -28.79 -4.89 -10.95
N ALA A 676 -28.38 -5.71 -11.92
CA ALA A 676 -29.10 -5.87 -13.18
C ALA A 676 -30.31 -6.77 -12.94
N GLY A 677 -31.52 -6.21 -13.02
CA GLY A 677 -32.76 -6.98 -12.84
C GLY A 677 -32.88 -8.20 -13.76
N ILE A 678 -33.63 -9.20 -13.30
CA ILE A 678 -33.98 -10.39 -14.10
C ILE A 678 -35.39 -10.15 -14.67
N SER A 679 -35.55 -10.24 -15.99
CA SER A 679 -36.87 -10.18 -16.64
C SER A 679 -37.72 -11.39 -16.25
N ALA A 680 -39.05 -11.32 -16.41
CA ALA A 680 -39.97 -12.44 -16.13
C ALA A 680 -39.63 -13.73 -16.90
N ASP A 681 -38.86 -13.59 -17.98
CA ASP A 681 -38.42 -14.68 -18.86
C ASP A 681 -37.04 -15.27 -18.48
N GLY A 682 -36.46 -14.83 -17.36
CA GLY A 682 -35.16 -15.31 -16.86
C GLY A 682 -33.94 -14.72 -17.58
N SER A 683 -34.13 -13.74 -18.48
CA SER A 683 -33.04 -13.01 -19.14
C SER A 683 -32.62 -11.79 -18.31
N ALA A 684 -31.31 -11.49 -18.29
CA ALA A 684 -30.80 -10.26 -17.69
C ALA A 684 -31.38 -9.05 -18.46
N VAL A 685 -31.96 -8.09 -17.73
CA VAL A 685 -32.42 -6.83 -18.32
C VAL A 685 -31.17 -6.00 -18.65
N SER A 686 -30.65 -6.18 -19.87
CA SER A 686 -29.50 -5.41 -20.37
C SER A 686 -29.93 -3.99 -20.74
N GLY A 687 -30.06 -3.11 -19.74
CA GLY A 687 -29.90 -1.68 -19.98
C GLY A 687 -28.43 -1.37 -20.26
N ALA A 688 -28.14 -0.37 -21.11
CA ALA A 688 -26.77 0.12 -21.26
C ALA A 688 -26.22 0.54 -19.87
N PRO A 689 -25.03 0.08 -19.46
CA PRO A 689 -24.49 0.39 -18.13
C PRO A 689 -24.31 1.90 -18.00
N ARG A 690 -25.06 2.52 -17.08
CA ARG A 690 -24.91 3.93 -16.73
C ARG A 690 -23.83 4.07 -15.64
N PRO A 691 -22.91 5.05 -15.73
CA PRO A 691 -21.93 5.40 -14.69
C PRO A 691 -22.57 5.60 -13.31
N PHE A 692 -21.96 5.15 -12.22
CA PHE A 692 -22.56 5.10 -10.89
C PHE A 692 -22.48 6.48 -10.27
N LEU A 693 -21.42 7.23 -10.56
CA LEU A 693 -21.41 8.67 -10.27
C LEU A 693 -22.43 9.44 -11.11
N GLU A 694 -22.77 9.01 -12.34
CA GLU A 694 -23.87 9.65 -13.08
C GLU A 694 -25.22 9.21 -12.54
N VAL A 695 -25.38 7.97 -12.08
CA VAL A 695 -26.60 7.48 -11.42
C VAL A 695 -26.76 8.10 -10.05
N LEU A 696 -25.71 8.30 -9.24
CA LEU A 696 -25.77 9.07 -8.01
C LEU A 696 -26.01 10.55 -8.30
N GLN A 697 -25.40 11.09 -9.36
CA GLN A 697 -25.69 12.46 -9.80
C GLN A 697 -27.11 12.61 -10.31
N GLU A 698 -27.67 11.60 -10.99
CA GLU A 698 -29.04 11.48 -11.51
C GLU A 698 -30.03 10.98 -10.44
N GLU A 699 -29.64 10.36 -9.34
CA GLU A 699 -30.49 10.05 -8.19
C GLU A 699 -30.47 11.25 -7.23
N SER A 700 -29.37 12.01 -7.22
CA SER A 700 -29.32 13.38 -6.72
C SER A 700 -29.88 14.41 -7.72
N ALA A 701 -30.15 14.04 -8.98
CA ALA A 701 -30.71 14.93 -10.02
C ALA A 701 -32.03 14.43 -10.65
N ALA A 702 -32.55 13.30 -10.16
CA ALA A 702 -33.91 12.77 -10.32
C ALA A 702 -34.32 12.38 -8.91
N GLU A 703 -34.61 13.33 -8.03
CA GLU A 703 -35.17 14.67 -8.25
C GLU A 703 -34.10 15.72 -8.57
N PRO A 704 -34.37 16.75 -9.41
CA PRO A 704 -33.37 17.78 -9.62
C PRO A 704 -33.12 18.48 -8.29
N GLU A 705 -31.98 18.26 -7.65
CA GLU A 705 -31.29 19.41 -7.10
C GLU A 705 -30.54 20.10 -8.26
N GLU A 706 -31.34 20.70 -9.19
CA GLU A 706 -31.21 22.15 -9.43
C GLU A 706 -30.75 22.71 -8.08
N TYR A 707 -29.61 23.40 -7.97
CA TYR A 707 -29.24 24.12 -6.73
C TYR A 707 -30.54 24.65 -6.12
N ALA A 708 -31.08 23.91 -5.15
CA ALA A 708 -32.37 24.15 -4.56
C ALA A 708 -31.90 25.03 -3.45
N PRO A 709 -31.94 26.36 -3.66
CA PRO A 709 -31.35 27.24 -2.69
C PRO A 709 -32.00 26.82 -1.36
N SER A 710 -31.20 26.59 -0.33
CA SER A 710 -31.74 26.27 0.99
C SER A 710 -32.90 27.23 1.29
N ALA A 711 -33.90 26.85 2.11
CA ALA A 711 -35.00 27.77 2.43
C ALA A 711 -34.49 29.17 2.86
N LEU A 712 -33.29 29.22 3.46
CA LEU A 712 -32.52 30.42 3.75
C LEU A 712 -31.96 31.17 2.52
N GLU A 713 -31.35 30.49 1.55
CA GLU A 713 -30.88 31.07 0.29
C GLU A 713 -32.02 31.52 -0.61
N GLU A 714 -33.12 30.75 -0.68
CA GLU A 714 -34.35 31.14 -1.38
C GLU A 714 -34.95 32.38 -0.72
N MET A 715 -35.05 32.37 0.61
CA MET A 715 -35.50 33.53 1.38
C MET A 715 -34.62 34.76 1.12
N ARG A 716 -33.30 34.60 1.11
CA ARG A 716 -32.36 35.70 0.80
C ARG A 716 -32.56 36.22 -0.62
N ALA A 717 -32.75 35.35 -1.60
CA ALA A 717 -33.01 35.74 -2.99
C ALA A 717 -34.36 36.47 -3.14
N ALA A 718 -35.42 35.98 -2.47
CA ALA A 718 -36.73 36.63 -2.45
C ALA A 718 -36.67 38.01 -1.79
N LEU A 719 -35.96 38.15 -0.67
CA LEU A 719 -35.74 39.43 0.00
C LEU A 719 -34.93 40.40 -0.87
N ALA A 720 -33.90 39.92 -1.56
CA ALA A 720 -33.11 40.71 -2.50
C ALA A 720 -33.97 41.23 -3.67
N LYS A 721 -34.85 40.39 -4.23
CA LYS A 721 -35.79 40.77 -5.29
C LYS A 721 -36.81 41.80 -4.82
N ALA A 722 -37.37 41.61 -3.62
CA ALA A 722 -38.31 42.56 -3.01
C ALA A 722 -37.64 43.92 -2.77
N LEU A 723 -36.40 43.92 -2.28
CA LEU A 723 -35.59 45.14 -2.10
C LEU A 723 -35.33 45.82 -3.44
N ALA A 724 -34.75 45.13 -4.42
CA ALA A 724 -34.43 45.70 -5.73
C ALA A 724 -35.66 46.31 -6.42
N SER A 725 -36.80 45.62 -6.38
CA SER A 725 -38.05 46.12 -6.98
C SER A 725 -38.61 47.34 -6.23
N SER A 726 -38.51 47.36 -4.90
CA SER A 726 -38.88 48.53 -4.08
C SER A 726 -38.06 49.77 -4.44
N LEU A 727 -36.77 49.58 -4.74
CA LEU A 727 -35.87 50.65 -5.17
C LEU A 727 -36.16 51.12 -6.60
N GLU A 728 -36.37 50.20 -7.53
CA GLU A 728 -36.67 50.50 -8.94
C GLU A 728 -37.94 51.35 -9.10
N HIS A 729 -38.98 51.06 -8.32
CA HIS A 729 -40.25 51.79 -8.38
C HIS A 729 -40.28 53.04 -7.48
N GLY A 730 -39.20 53.32 -6.74
CA GLY A 730 -39.11 54.45 -5.82
C GLY A 730 -40.07 54.38 -4.62
N VAL A 731 -40.61 53.21 -4.32
CA VAL A 731 -41.57 52.99 -3.22
C VAL A 731 -40.89 52.19 -2.12
N ILE A 732 -40.35 52.87 -1.12
CA ILE A 732 -39.67 52.24 0.02
C ILE A 732 -40.69 51.52 0.92
N ARG A 733 -40.52 50.20 1.08
CA ARG A 733 -41.32 49.37 1.99
C ARG A 733 -40.52 49.00 3.24
N PRO A 734 -41.18 48.86 4.42
CA PRO A 734 -40.50 48.50 5.67
C PRO A 734 -40.26 46.98 5.78
N LEU A 735 -39.46 46.43 4.86
CA LEU A 735 -39.20 44.99 4.73
C LEU A 735 -38.67 44.37 6.03
N GLY A 736 -37.87 45.10 6.81
CA GLY A 736 -37.38 44.61 8.11
C GLY A 736 -38.49 44.37 9.13
N ALA A 737 -39.45 45.29 9.22
CA ALA A 737 -40.60 45.12 10.11
C ALA A 737 -41.52 43.99 9.64
N TRP A 738 -41.66 43.81 8.32
CA TRP A 738 -42.49 42.73 7.77
C TRP A 738 -41.88 41.35 8.00
N LEU A 739 -40.54 41.27 7.92
CA LEU A 739 -39.78 40.06 8.20
C LEU A 739 -39.89 39.64 9.67
N ASP A 740 -39.69 40.58 10.59
CA ASP A 740 -39.86 40.35 12.03
C ASP A 740 -41.28 39.86 12.37
N ASP A 741 -42.30 40.49 11.77
CA ASP A 741 -43.69 40.12 11.96
C ASP A 741 -43.97 38.68 11.50
N GLU A 742 -43.40 38.26 10.36
CA GLU A 742 -43.64 36.91 9.81
C GLU A 742 -42.92 35.82 10.60
N VAL A 743 -41.71 36.09 11.10
CA VAL A 743 -41.00 35.18 12.03
C VAL A 743 -41.84 34.90 13.27
N VAL A 744 -42.47 35.93 13.84
CA VAL A 744 -43.34 35.78 15.02
C VAL A 744 -44.60 34.96 14.69
N LEU A 745 -45.25 35.24 13.56
CA LEU A 745 -46.45 34.51 13.14
C LEU A 745 -46.16 33.04 12.82
N ALA A 746 -45.09 32.76 12.08
CA ALA A 746 -44.68 31.40 11.74
C ALA A 746 -44.33 30.59 13.00
N ALA A 747 -43.67 31.22 13.97
CA ALA A 747 -43.38 30.57 15.24
C ALA A 747 -44.63 30.37 16.11
N LEU A 748 -45.66 31.22 16.02
CA LEU A 748 -46.96 30.95 16.67
C LEU A 748 -47.66 29.77 16.01
N GLU A 749 -47.64 29.69 14.69
CA GLU A 749 -48.25 28.61 13.90
C GLU A 749 -47.59 27.25 14.22
N ARG A 750 -46.25 27.20 14.25
CA ARG A 750 -45.48 25.99 14.60
C ARG A 750 -45.86 25.38 15.94
N PHE A 751 -46.18 26.22 16.93
CA PHE A 751 -46.56 25.78 18.28
C PHE A 751 -48.09 25.78 18.51
N GLY A 752 -48.89 25.78 17.43
CA GLY A 752 -50.36 25.70 17.52
C GLY A 752 -51.00 26.84 18.31
N GLY A 753 -50.37 28.02 18.33
CA GLY A 753 -50.80 29.18 19.10
C GLY A 753 -50.31 29.24 20.55
N ASP A 754 -49.46 28.30 21.01
CA ASP A 754 -48.88 28.37 22.36
C ASP A 754 -47.85 29.50 22.50
N THR A 755 -48.29 30.60 23.09
CA THR A 755 -47.45 31.78 23.37
C THR A 755 -46.22 31.50 24.25
N ARG A 756 -46.24 30.46 25.10
CA ARG A 756 -45.07 30.12 25.93
C ARG A 756 -44.02 29.39 25.12
N GLY A 757 -44.41 28.34 24.38
CA GLY A 757 -43.53 27.61 23.46
C GLY A 757 -42.91 28.54 22.41
N THR A 758 -43.71 29.40 21.80
CA THR A 758 -43.23 30.40 20.84
C THR A 758 -42.22 31.36 21.45
N ALA A 759 -42.47 31.87 22.67
CA ALA A 759 -41.54 32.79 23.33
C ALA A 759 -40.21 32.12 23.67
N GLN A 760 -40.25 30.85 24.09
CA GLN A 760 -39.04 30.05 24.33
C GLN A 760 -38.25 29.84 23.04
N PHE A 761 -38.94 29.47 21.95
CA PHE A 761 -38.34 29.24 20.64
C PHE A 761 -37.67 30.50 20.05
N LEU A 762 -38.35 31.65 20.16
CA LEU A 762 -37.82 32.94 19.72
C LEU A 762 -36.83 33.57 20.72
N GLN A 763 -36.50 32.88 21.82
CA GLN A 763 -35.61 33.38 22.88
C GLN A 763 -36.04 34.75 23.46
N THR A 764 -37.35 34.96 23.61
CA THR A 764 -37.96 36.21 24.09
C THR A 764 -38.87 35.98 25.29
N ARG A 765 -39.48 37.06 25.82
CA ARG A 765 -40.45 36.97 26.93
C ARG A 765 -41.87 36.86 26.38
N THR A 766 -42.72 36.03 26.98
CA THR A 766 -44.14 35.84 26.57
C THR A 766 -44.92 37.15 26.45
N ARG A 767 -44.67 38.12 27.34
CA ARG A 767 -45.29 39.46 27.27
C ARG A 767 -45.00 40.24 25.99
N ASN A 768 -43.88 39.93 25.31
CA ASN A 768 -43.48 40.62 24.09
C ASN A 768 -44.35 40.18 22.91
N ILE A 769 -44.70 38.89 22.83
CA ILE A 769 -45.60 38.35 21.80
C ILE A 769 -46.94 39.12 21.82
N GLY A 770 -47.59 39.21 22.98
CA GLY A 770 -48.85 39.95 23.12
C GLY A 770 -48.73 41.46 22.83
N ARG A 771 -47.55 42.06 23.05
CA ARG A 771 -47.28 43.47 22.71
C ARG A 771 -47.07 43.68 21.19
N TRP A 772 -46.55 42.67 20.49
CA TRP A 772 -46.27 42.74 19.06
C TRP A 772 -47.52 42.48 18.21
N MET A 773 -48.41 41.58 18.65
CA MET A 773 -49.60 41.18 17.87
C MET A 773 -50.45 42.33 17.32
N PRO A 774 -50.85 43.36 18.11
CA PRO A 774 -51.66 44.45 17.56
C PRO A 774 -50.96 45.23 16.43
N LYS A 775 -49.62 45.29 16.48
CA LYS A 775 -48.82 45.97 15.45
C LYS A 775 -48.66 45.10 14.20
N ILE A 776 -48.51 43.79 14.38
CA ILE A 776 -48.47 42.79 13.31
C ILE A 776 -49.80 42.83 12.53
N GLU A 777 -50.93 42.76 13.24
CA GLU A 777 -52.27 42.81 12.67
C GLU A 777 -52.55 44.11 11.91
N ALA A 778 -52.10 45.26 12.43
CA ALA A 778 -52.25 46.54 11.77
C ALA A 778 -51.50 46.62 10.42
N ARG A 779 -50.40 45.87 10.27
CA ARG A 779 -49.60 45.79 9.04
C ARG A 779 -50.00 44.63 8.13
N GLU A 780 -50.85 43.71 8.59
CA GLU A 780 -51.23 42.51 7.85
C GLU A 780 -51.74 42.84 6.45
N ARG A 781 -52.68 43.79 6.34
CA ARG A 781 -53.25 44.19 5.05
C ARG A 781 -52.19 44.72 4.07
N GLU A 782 -51.19 45.46 4.55
CA GLU A 782 -50.13 45.99 3.70
C GLU A 782 -49.18 44.87 3.23
N ARG A 783 -48.88 43.91 4.11
CA ARG A 783 -48.06 42.74 3.79
C ARG A 783 -48.77 41.79 2.82
N GLU A 784 -50.05 41.54 3.06
CA GLU A 784 -50.89 40.63 2.28
C GLU A 784 -51.17 41.15 0.86
N THR A 785 -51.27 42.47 0.69
CA THR A 785 -51.49 43.07 -0.64
C THR A 785 -50.21 43.26 -1.46
N SER A 786 -49.03 43.11 -0.85
CA SER A 786 -47.74 43.26 -1.54
C SER A 786 -47.33 41.97 -2.25
N LEU A 787 -47.52 41.92 -3.57
CA LEU A 787 -47.10 40.78 -4.41
C LEU A 787 -45.60 40.47 -4.28
N LEU A 788 -44.77 41.50 -4.07
CA LEU A 788 -43.32 41.35 -3.91
C LEU A 788 -42.92 40.72 -2.56
N TRP A 789 -43.82 40.68 -1.59
CA TRP A 789 -43.58 40.11 -0.26
C TRP A 789 -44.03 38.65 -0.16
N GLN A 790 -44.95 38.19 -1.01
CA GLN A 790 -45.59 36.88 -0.87
C GLN A 790 -44.58 35.71 -0.98
N ASP A 791 -43.60 35.82 -1.88
CA ASP A 791 -42.54 34.81 -2.03
C ASP A 791 -41.69 34.73 -0.74
N ALA A 792 -41.19 35.87 -0.26
CA ALA A 792 -40.39 35.94 0.97
C ALA A 792 -41.20 35.48 2.19
N ARG A 793 -42.49 35.81 2.25
CA ARG A 793 -43.41 35.40 3.33
C ARG A 793 -43.50 33.87 3.44
N SER A 794 -43.69 33.20 2.31
CA SER A 794 -43.83 31.74 2.26
C SER A 794 -42.54 31.04 2.70
N LEU A 795 -41.40 31.55 2.24
CA LEU A 795 -40.07 31.02 2.56
C LEU A 795 -39.67 31.24 4.02
N VAL A 796 -40.03 32.38 4.62
CA VAL A 796 -39.83 32.63 6.05
C VAL A 796 -40.62 31.62 6.90
N ARG A 797 -41.86 31.29 6.50
CA ARG A 797 -42.65 30.27 7.21
C ARG A 797 -42.00 28.90 7.14
N GLN A 798 -41.54 28.51 5.97
CA GLN A 798 -40.83 27.24 5.77
C GLN A 798 -39.55 27.19 6.61
N TRP A 799 -38.72 28.24 6.54
CA TRP A 799 -37.51 28.36 7.35
C TRP A 799 -37.80 28.20 8.85
N ILE A 800 -38.86 28.83 9.36
CA ILE A 800 -39.22 28.73 10.77
C ILE A 800 -39.76 27.35 11.16
N LEU A 801 -40.38 26.60 10.24
CA LEU A 801 -40.78 25.22 10.48
C LEU A 801 -39.56 24.30 10.62
N GLU A 802 -38.53 24.51 9.81
CA GLU A 802 -37.31 23.70 9.74
C GLU A 802 -36.26 24.09 10.80
N ALA A 803 -36.29 25.32 11.31
CA ALA A 803 -35.27 25.85 12.21
C ALA A 803 -35.11 25.03 13.51
N VAL A 804 -33.86 24.83 13.94
CA VAL A 804 -33.51 24.10 15.17
C VAL A 804 -33.56 25.06 16.38
N PRO A 805 -34.26 24.71 17.48
CA PRO A 805 -34.32 25.56 18.65
C PRO A 805 -32.93 25.79 19.30
N GLY A 806 -32.58 27.06 19.55
CA GLY A 806 -31.41 27.43 20.35
C GLY A 806 -30.11 27.65 19.57
N GLU A 807 -30.10 27.43 18.26
CA GLU A 807 -28.90 27.62 17.42
C GLU A 807 -28.48 29.11 17.34
N TYR A 808 -29.46 30.01 17.20
CA TYR A 808 -29.29 31.46 17.18
C TYR A 808 -30.62 32.17 17.48
N VAL A 809 -30.57 33.48 17.73
CA VAL A 809 -31.77 34.32 17.91
C VAL A 809 -32.37 34.62 16.54
N LEU A 810 -33.45 33.92 16.17
CA LEU A 810 -34.06 33.95 14.83
C LEU A 810 -34.37 35.37 14.32
N GLN A 811 -34.92 36.24 15.18
CA GLN A 811 -35.22 37.63 14.81
C GLN A 811 -33.93 38.42 14.52
N GLN A 812 -32.88 38.23 15.31
CA GLN A 812 -31.60 38.90 15.10
C GLN A 812 -30.95 38.44 13.78
N PHE A 813 -30.99 37.13 13.52
CA PHE A 813 -30.44 36.55 12.31
C PHE A 813 -31.17 37.04 11.04
N ALA A 814 -32.51 37.07 11.07
CA ALA A 814 -33.31 37.60 9.97
C ALA A 814 -33.01 39.09 9.71
N GLU A 815 -32.79 39.86 10.79
CA GLU A 815 -32.40 41.26 10.70
C GLU A 815 -31.02 41.46 10.08
N GLU A 816 -30.02 40.68 10.51
CA GLU A 816 -28.65 40.72 9.98
C GLU A 816 -28.61 40.36 8.48
N LEU A 817 -29.40 39.37 8.07
CA LEU A 817 -29.51 38.95 6.67
C LEU A 817 -30.03 40.10 5.78
N LEU A 818 -31.11 40.78 6.20
CA LEU A 818 -31.64 41.91 5.44
C LEU A 818 -30.68 43.11 5.45
N LEU A 819 -30.02 43.38 6.59
CA LEU A 819 -29.04 44.46 6.69
C LEU A 819 -27.85 44.22 5.75
N GLY A 820 -27.39 42.98 5.61
CA GLY A 820 -26.38 42.58 4.63
C GLY A 820 -26.82 42.89 3.19
N LEU A 821 -28.07 42.60 2.82
CA LEU A 821 -28.62 42.93 1.50
C LEU A 821 -28.70 44.45 1.26
N VAL A 822 -29.11 45.22 2.27
CA VAL A 822 -29.16 46.70 2.20
C VAL A 822 -27.75 47.29 2.02
N LEU A 823 -26.74 46.72 2.68
CA LEU A 823 -25.35 47.15 2.50
C LEU A 823 -24.80 46.79 1.12
N GLN A 824 -25.22 45.66 0.54
CA GLN A 824 -24.77 45.25 -0.80
C GLN A 824 -25.46 46.01 -1.94
N GLN A 825 -26.71 46.41 -1.78
CA GLN A 825 -27.55 46.90 -2.91
C GLN A 825 -27.91 48.38 -2.83
N CYS A 826 -27.73 49.05 -1.67
CA CYS A 826 -28.26 50.40 -1.47
C CYS A 826 -27.18 51.48 -1.33
N ASP A 827 -25.98 51.28 -1.88
CA ASP A 827 -24.85 52.22 -1.72
C ASP A 827 -25.18 53.67 -2.14
N GLU A 828 -26.08 53.85 -3.10
CA GLU A 828 -26.47 55.17 -3.63
C GLU A 828 -27.65 55.83 -2.89
N ILE A 829 -28.24 55.17 -1.88
CA ILE A 829 -29.46 55.63 -1.21
C ILE A 829 -29.15 56.21 0.18
N SER A 830 -29.91 57.24 0.57
CA SER A 830 -29.74 57.95 1.83
C SER A 830 -29.89 57.03 3.05
N VAL A 831 -29.18 57.37 4.14
CA VAL A 831 -29.25 56.63 5.42
C VAL A 831 -30.68 56.61 5.98
N ALA A 832 -31.48 57.66 5.73
CA ALA A 832 -32.88 57.72 6.13
C ALA A 832 -33.74 56.69 5.39
N ASP A 833 -33.44 56.42 4.13
CA ASP A 833 -34.14 55.42 3.32
C ASP A 833 -33.76 54.01 3.68
N ARG A 834 -32.46 53.74 3.92
CA ARG A 834 -31.99 52.45 4.43
C ARG A 834 -32.63 52.13 5.79
N ALA A 835 -32.78 53.12 6.66
CA ALA A 835 -33.50 52.97 7.93
C ALA A 835 -35.00 52.66 7.72
N ARG A 836 -35.65 53.34 6.75
CA ARG A 836 -37.04 53.05 6.37
C ARG A 836 -37.23 51.64 5.82
N ILE A 837 -36.28 51.12 5.02
CA ILE A 837 -36.29 49.74 4.51
C ILE A 837 -36.20 48.73 5.66
N MET A 838 -35.31 48.97 6.62
CA MET A 838 -35.19 48.15 7.82
C MET A 838 -36.37 48.30 8.80
N GLY A 839 -37.32 49.21 8.54
CA GLY A 839 -38.48 49.44 9.39
C GLY A 839 -38.15 50.09 10.75
N VAL A 840 -36.99 50.75 10.86
CA VAL A 840 -36.50 51.35 12.11
C VAL A 840 -36.15 52.83 11.97
N SER A 841 -35.94 53.51 13.09
CA SER A 841 -35.49 54.91 13.08
C SER A 841 -34.03 55.04 12.64
N THR A 842 -33.67 56.16 12.02
CA THR A 842 -32.29 56.45 11.56
C THR A 842 -31.22 56.24 12.66
N PRO A 843 -31.44 56.68 13.92
CA PRO A 843 -30.48 56.40 15.00
C PRO A 843 -30.35 54.91 15.33
N THR A 844 -31.45 54.14 15.22
CA THR A 844 -31.45 52.70 15.49
C THR A 844 -30.68 51.95 14.40
N TYR A 845 -30.91 52.32 13.13
CA TYR A 845 -30.16 51.79 12.00
C TYR A 845 -28.64 52.05 12.15
N GLN A 846 -28.25 53.28 12.46
CA GLN A 846 -26.83 53.64 12.65
C GLN A 846 -26.18 52.88 13.81
N LYS A 847 -26.92 52.66 14.90
CA LYS A 847 -26.45 51.86 16.03
C LYS A 847 -26.18 50.41 15.61
N ARG A 848 -27.12 49.79 14.89
CA ARG A 848 -27.03 48.40 14.41
C ARG A 848 -25.87 48.22 13.42
N LEU A 849 -25.75 49.15 12.46
CA LEU A 849 -24.64 49.18 11.52
C LEU A 849 -23.27 49.21 12.23
N LYS A 850 -23.16 49.99 13.30
CA LYS A 850 -21.93 50.08 14.09
C LYS A 850 -21.61 48.78 14.83
N GLN A 851 -22.61 48.03 15.30
CA GLN A 851 -22.39 46.76 15.99
C GLN A 851 -21.82 45.70 15.03
N ILE A 852 -22.40 45.57 13.84
CA ILE A 852 -21.93 44.61 12.83
C ILE A 852 -20.52 44.96 12.33
N LEU A 853 -20.22 46.24 12.08
CA LEU A 853 -18.87 46.69 11.70
C LEU A 853 -17.82 46.57 12.80
N GLN A 854 -18.21 46.27 14.04
CA GLN A 854 -17.28 46.00 15.15
C GLN A 854 -17.05 44.49 15.37
N GLU A 855 -17.93 43.64 14.83
CA GLU A 855 -17.86 42.18 14.92
C GLU A 855 -17.24 41.54 13.65
N ALA A 856 -17.23 42.27 12.53
CA ALA A 856 -16.49 41.96 11.30
C ALA A 856 -15.10 42.61 11.30
#